data_AF-A0A482YY27-F1
#
_entry.id   AF-A0A482YY27-F1
#
_cell.length_a   1.000
_cell.length_b   1.000
_cell.length_c   1.000
_cell.angle_alpha   90.00
_cell.angle_beta   90.00
_cell.angle_gamma   90.00
#
_symmetry.space_group_name_H-M   'P 1'
#
loop_
_entity.id
_entity.type
_entity.pdbx_description
1 polymer ?
#
loop_
_entity_poly.entity_id
_entity_poly.type
_entity_poly.pdbx_seq_one_letter_code
_entity_poly.pdbx_strand_id
1 'polypeptide(L)'
;MPAQNDLPPVLSGSIPRIHDSTLFEKCQDLSITHKNYNNLRIIFNTANPKLAHFNIREINEISLESDTQKILYNGVVIGTGNSVENMTKQGLVIIFNKAATKEGVEAVTRAVNVSFSDDAQEVTLSVKNAEGSKSANTLTIPASIFGSIPPADQNLVTFNNIPDLDNLALNFKTSSPKKGIFIPVFDHIVHCKITNKNTIIDIAHPGSWSSYVHSSDVIKDGRVSLRFGQTDRQVMFGFSDTFSSQEGFSVLNYAIFSNNGVISIRESGNIPKSLPSFGKHTIDDVFSVERIGNTVAYLKNDVTFYVSTVNSTEDVHFCSAFTDIGASVTDVLQHNYYPATEGSFTVKFDQSVGCKITKNEIINTAKAGGWGNSIAYSSGILKEGYVSLRFGQTDKQVMFGLAANLSSHTFSVLNYAIFSNNGVISIRESGNPPKSLPSFGKHTINDVFSVKRCGNTITYLKNGMVFYASTVITTKDMHFCVTFADLGASVTDMLQYTSYPADGLFGIKNVKGISLNKATREVSYNHTVVATINQDKIPKFDLGRGYTVTGINTLLFTFIGPKSGWGLAGLYSSSYMKHDGRISLSMGQTDSQVMFGFGNKDISQPYHCMFANNGVIVVIEGSKTTASLGKYTTEDVLSIERRNYTLIYRKNGVIINTSTEDLVGDLHPTIISPDHGAKVTNVQIRDFYTKTDTDGFYIMLNEKASQAAIDAVAEAVSCQIDDPDVTVEIFYSAKLLDALPGN
;
A
#
# COMPACT_ATOMS: atom_id res chain seq x y z
N MET A 1 64.95 9.85 -12.33
CA MET A 1 63.61 9.28 -12.59
C MET A 1 63.26 8.44 -11.38
N PRO A 2 62.07 8.58 -10.79
CA PRO A 2 61.63 7.65 -9.75
C PRO A 2 61.78 6.21 -10.28
N ALA A 3 62.19 5.27 -9.44
CA ALA A 3 62.25 3.87 -9.81
C ALA A 3 60.87 3.44 -10.33
N GLN A 4 60.81 2.50 -11.26
CA GLN A 4 59.57 2.19 -11.98
C GLN A 4 58.41 1.71 -11.09
N ASN A 5 58.70 1.33 -9.84
CA ASN A 5 57.73 0.99 -8.80
C ASN A 5 57.20 2.21 -8.00
N ASP A 6 57.78 3.40 -8.12
CA ASP A 6 57.41 4.59 -7.33
C ASP A 6 56.05 5.19 -7.74
N LEU A 7 55.47 4.75 -8.87
CA LEU A 7 54.18 5.25 -9.35
C LEU A 7 53.03 4.69 -8.50
N PRO A 8 52.06 5.53 -8.08
CA PRO A 8 50.92 5.05 -7.31
C PRO A 8 50.05 4.09 -8.13
N PRO A 9 49.49 3.04 -7.50
CA PRO A 9 48.55 2.15 -8.16
C PRO A 9 47.25 2.87 -8.52
N VAL A 10 46.61 2.45 -9.60
CA VAL A 10 45.31 2.99 -10.03
C VAL A 10 44.21 2.06 -9.55
N LEU A 11 43.25 2.63 -8.83
CA LEU A 11 42.02 1.98 -8.39
C LEU A 11 40.83 2.68 -9.03
N SER A 12 39.96 1.92 -9.68
CA SER A 12 38.66 2.40 -10.18
C SER A 12 37.60 1.32 -9.99
N GLY A 13 36.35 1.74 -9.94
CA GLY A 13 35.20 0.84 -9.78
C GLY A 13 34.06 1.58 -9.10
N SER A 14 32.86 1.05 -9.24
CA SER A 14 31.63 1.60 -8.70
C SER A 14 31.05 0.61 -7.72
N ILE A 15 30.99 1.00 -6.44
CA ILE A 15 30.39 0.15 -5.41
C ILE A 15 28.87 0.07 -5.67
N PRO A 16 28.31 -1.13 -5.88
CA PRO A 16 26.88 -1.31 -6.06
C PRO A 16 26.09 -0.88 -4.81
N ARG A 17 24.93 -0.22 -5.00
CA ARG A 17 24.04 0.20 -3.89
C ARG A 17 23.07 -0.92 -3.51
N ILE A 18 23.58 -2.03 -3.01
CA ILE A 18 22.79 -3.22 -2.64
C ILE A 18 23.24 -3.75 -1.27
N HIS A 19 22.27 -4.14 -0.44
CA HIS A 19 22.55 -4.76 0.85
C HIS A 19 22.92 -6.23 0.67
N ASP A 20 24.20 -6.51 0.50
CA ASP A 20 24.68 -7.87 0.39
C ASP A 20 26.13 -8.01 0.87
N SER A 21 26.38 -9.07 1.63
CA SER A 21 27.73 -9.54 2.00
C SER A 21 28.62 -9.88 0.78
N THR A 22 28.04 -9.98 -0.42
CA THR A 22 28.75 -10.17 -1.69
C THR A 22 29.07 -8.85 -2.44
N LEU A 23 29.05 -7.69 -1.77
CA LEU A 23 29.11 -6.35 -2.38
C LEU A 23 30.24 -6.19 -3.43
N PHE A 24 31.46 -6.59 -3.09
CA PHE A 24 32.62 -6.44 -3.98
C PHE A 24 32.56 -7.38 -5.17
N GLU A 25 31.92 -8.56 -5.06
CA GLU A 25 31.70 -9.47 -6.19
C GLU A 25 30.84 -8.82 -7.27
N LYS A 26 29.93 -7.94 -6.87
CA LYS A 26 29.00 -7.25 -7.76
C LYS A 26 29.56 -5.94 -8.33
N CYS A 27 30.79 -5.55 -7.95
CA CYS A 27 31.52 -4.41 -8.53
C CYS A 27 32.08 -4.79 -9.91
N GLN A 28 31.22 -4.78 -10.93
CA GLN A 28 31.53 -5.27 -12.28
C GLN A 28 32.60 -4.47 -13.02
N ASP A 29 32.80 -3.20 -12.64
CA ASP A 29 33.78 -2.27 -13.21
C ASP A 29 35.04 -2.11 -12.34
N LEU A 30 35.25 -2.97 -11.33
CA LEU A 30 36.46 -2.96 -10.51
C LEU A 30 37.69 -3.18 -11.39
N SER A 31 38.60 -2.19 -11.38
CA SER A 31 39.89 -2.27 -12.06
C SER A 31 41.01 -1.82 -11.13
N ILE A 32 42.01 -2.69 -10.96
CA ILE A 32 43.21 -2.44 -10.15
C ILE A 32 44.40 -2.58 -11.08
N THR A 33 45.00 -1.45 -11.44
CA THR A 33 46.09 -1.42 -12.42
C THR A 33 47.38 -0.91 -11.77
N HIS A 34 48.42 -1.74 -11.82
CA HIS A 34 49.78 -1.35 -11.48
C HIS A 34 50.77 -2.09 -12.40
N LYS A 35 51.98 -1.53 -12.59
CA LYS A 35 52.99 -2.15 -13.46
C LYS A 35 53.55 -3.47 -12.90
N ASN A 36 53.48 -3.66 -11.58
CA ASN A 36 53.99 -4.83 -10.88
C ASN A 36 53.11 -5.17 -9.67
N TYR A 37 52.56 -6.39 -9.60
CA TYR A 37 51.68 -6.79 -8.49
C TYR A 37 52.44 -7.38 -7.29
N ASN A 38 53.76 -7.60 -7.41
CA ASN A 38 54.58 -8.05 -6.29
C ASN A 38 54.63 -6.99 -5.18
N ASN A 39 54.33 -7.40 -3.95
CA ASN A 39 54.19 -6.54 -2.76
C ASN A 39 53.09 -5.47 -2.88
N LEU A 40 52.18 -5.58 -3.85
CA LEU A 40 50.99 -4.73 -3.90
C LEU A 40 50.09 -5.08 -2.71
N ARG A 41 49.61 -4.07 -2.01
CA ARG A 41 48.77 -4.21 -0.82
C ARG A 41 47.36 -3.75 -1.13
N ILE A 42 46.41 -4.64 -0.97
CA ILE A 42 44.98 -4.31 -0.94
C ILE A 42 44.57 -4.17 0.51
N ILE A 43 43.98 -3.02 0.83
CA ILE A 43 43.69 -2.62 2.21
C ILE A 43 42.20 -2.31 2.31
N PHE A 44 41.50 -3.14 3.07
CA PHE A 44 40.14 -2.88 3.54
C PHE A 44 40.21 -2.37 4.97
N ASN A 45 39.84 -1.12 5.19
CA ASN A 45 39.97 -0.49 6.50
C ASN A 45 38.69 0.22 6.92
N THR A 46 38.49 0.35 8.23
CA THR A 46 37.38 1.08 8.83
C THR A 46 37.84 1.76 10.11
N ALA A 47 37.11 2.75 10.61
CA ALA A 47 37.50 3.49 11.81
C ALA A 47 37.48 2.62 13.07
N ASN A 48 36.58 1.63 13.12
CA ASN A 48 36.45 0.69 14.24
C ASN A 48 36.57 -0.78 13.77
N PRO A 49 37.79 -1.28 13.44
CA PRO A 49 37.97 -2.61 12.83
C PRO A 49 37.51 -3.79 13.71
N LYS A 50 37.36 -3.60 15.02
CA LYS A 50 36.80 -4.62 15.93
C LYS A 50 35.30 -4.89 15.72
N LEU A 51 34.60 -3.96 15.07
CA LEU A 51 33.17 -4.04 14.76
C LEU A 51 32.92 -4.48 13.31
N ALA A 52 33.98 -4.84 12.58
CA ALA A 52 33.93 -5.35 11.22
C ALA A 52 34.56 -6.75 11.14
N HIS A 53 33.89 -7.65 10.43
CA HIS A 53 34.35 -8.99 10.15
C HIS A 53 34.64 -9.10 8.65
N PHE A 54 35.92 -9.29 8.32
CA PHE A 54 36.38 -9.49 6.95
C PHE A 54 36.67 -10.97 6.72
N ASN A 55 36.24 -11.50 5.58
CA ASN A 55 36.56 -12.85 5.16
C ASN A 55 36.82 -12.91 3.65
N ILE A 56 37.72 -13.78 3.21
CA ILE A 56 37.94 -14.05 1.79
C ILE A 56 37.13 -15.29 1.45
N ARG A 57 36.10 -15.16 0.60
CA ARG A 57 35.25 -16.29 0.24
C ARG A 57 35.98 -17.23 -0.72
N GLU A 58 35.79 -18.53 -0.50
CA GLU A 58 36.21 -19.57 -1.44
C GLU A 58 35.14 -19.68 -2.53
N ILE A 59 35.39 -19.02 -3.66
CA ILE A 59 34.48 -19.00 -4.81
C ILE A 59 35.28 -19.21 -6.09
N ASN A 60 34.71 -19.98 -7.02
CA ASN A 60 35.30 -20.26 -8.33
C ASN A 60 36.74 -20.81 -8.24
N GLU A 61 37.71 -19.97 -8.58
CA GLU A 61 39.14 -20.27 -8.71
C GLU A 61 39.96 -19.83 -7.48
N ILE A 62 39.29 -19.33 -6.43
CA ILE A 62 39.92 -18.74 -5.23
C ILE A 62 39.76 -19.68 -4.03
N SER A 63 40.86 -19.95 -3.34
CA SER A 63 40.86 -20.72 -2.07
C SER A 63 41.77 -20.06 -1.02
N LEU A 64 41.45 -20.27 0.27
CA LEU A 64 42.17 -19.70 1.40
C LEU A 64 42.73 -20.79 2.31
N GLU A 65 44.05 -20.89 2.43
CA GLU A 65 44.66 -21.73 3.45
C GLU A 65 44.51 -21.07 4.84
N SER A 66 43.50 -21.48 5.60
CA SER A 66 43.13 -20.83 6.87
C SER A 66 44.27 -20.76 7.91
N ASP A 67 45.15 -21.77 7.98
CA ASP A 67 46.26 -21.81 8.94
C ASP A 67 47.40 -20.84 8.60
N THR A 68 47.63 -20.59 7.30
CA THR A 68 48.76 -19.77 6.81
C THR A 68 48.31 -18.43 6.24
N GLN A 69 47.00 -18.22 6.09
CA GLN A 69 46.34 -17.10 5.40
C GLN A 69 46.82 -16.90 3.96
N LYS A 70 47.37 -17.94 3.32
CA LYS A 70 47.76 -17.90 1.90
C LYS A 70 46.51 -17.95 1.03
N ILE A 71 46.51 -17.08 0.02
CA ILE A 71 45.40 -16.95 -0.92
C ILE A 71 45.86 -17.49 -2.26
N LEU A 72 45.09 -18.44 -2.78
CA LEU A 72 45.34 -19.06 -4.07
C LEU A 72 44.36 -18.54 -5.12
N TYR A 73 44.84 -18.41 -6.34
CA TYR A 73 44.04 -18.17 -7.53
C TYR A 73 44.46 -19.20 -8.59
N ASN A 74 43.51 -19.98 -9.09
CA ASN A 74 43.78 -21.12 -9.99
C ASN A 74 44.83 -22.10 -9.45
N GLY A 75 44.77 -22.37 -8.14
CA GLY A 75 45.71 -23.28 -7.46
C GLY A 75 47.13 -22.74 -7.27
N VAL A 76 47.40 -21.48 -7.63
CA VAL A 76 48.69 -20.81 -7.41
C VAL A 76 48.58 -19.83 -6.26
N VAL A 77 49.50 -19.89 -5.29
CA VAL A 77 49.56 -18.91 -4.19
C VAL A 77 49.97 -17.55 -4.76
N ILE A 78 49.04 -16.60 -4.80
CA ILE A 78 49.28 -15.25 -5.34
C ILE A 78 49.36 -14.17 -4.27
N GLY A 79 48.93 -14.44 -3.04
CA GLY A 79 48.99 -13.47 -1.95
C GLY A 79 48.82 -14.07 -0.56
N THR A 80 48.85 -13.21 0.45
CA THR A 80 48.70 -13.61 1.85
C THR A 80 47.95 -12.52 2.62
N GLY A 81 46.92 -12.91 3.35
CA GLY A 81 46.18 -12.04 4.27
C GLY A 81 46.89 -11.90 5.63
N ASN A 82 46.57 -10.85 6.39
CA ASN A 82 46.96 -10.76 7.79
C ASN A 82 46.17 -11.74 8.67
N SER A 83 46.68 -12.06 9.86
CA SER A 83 45.94 -12.90 10.83
C SER A 83 44.62 -12.27 11.26
N VAL A 84 43.62 -13.08 11.60
CA VAL A 84 42.32 -12.63 12.13
C VAL A 84 42.49 -11.69 13.33
N GLU A 85 43.45 -11.97 14.22
CA GLU A 85 43.78 -11.08 15.34
C GLU A 85 44.20 -9.67 14.87
N ASN A 86 45.02 -9.60 13.82
CA ASN A 86 45.44 -8.31 13.25
C ASN A 86 44.33 -7.63 12.45
N MET A 87 43.37 -8.37 11.88
CA MET A 87 42.22 -7.79 11.19
C MET A 87 41.39 -6.90 12.14
N THR A 88 41.19 -7.35 13.38
CA THR A 88 40.48 -6.56 14.40
C THR A 88 41.21 -5.28 14.85
N LYS A 89 42.50 -5.13 14.50
CA LYS A 89 43.34 -3.97 14.86
C LYS A 89 43.44 -2.94 13.74
N GLN A 90 43.53 -3.38 12.48
CA GLN A 90 43.86 -2.51 11.34
C GLN A 90 43.10 -2.84 10.04
N GLY A 91 42.05 -3.66 10.11
CA GLY A 91 41.31 -4.15 8.95
C GLY A 91 42.03 -5.27 8.18
N LEU A 92 41.44 -5.71 7.08
CA LEU A 92 42.02 -6.75 6.21
C LEU A 92 43.08 -6.13 5.29
N VAL A 93 44.28 -6.70 5.31
CA VAL A 93 45.39 -6.36 4.41
C VAL A 93 45.80 -7.63 3.67
N ILE A 94 45.72 -7.59 2.35
CA ILE A 94 46.21 -8.65 1.47
C ILE A 94 47.48 -8.16 0.79
N ILE A 95 48.56 -8.92 0.92
CA ILE A 95 49.85 -8.65 0.27
C ILE A 95 50.04 -9.65 -0.86
N PHE A 96 50.11 -9.16 -2.10
CA PHE A 96 50.32 -9.98 -3.28
C PHE A 96 51.81 -10.25 -3.51
N ASN A 97 52.13 -11.40 -4.10
CA ASN A 97 53.49 -11.81 -4.42
C ASN A 97 53.75 -11.75 -5.94
N LYS A 98 54.96 -12.14 -6.37
CA LYS A 98 55.39 -12.09 -7.77
C LYS A 98 54.56 -12.93 -8.76
N ALA A 99 53.73 -13.87 -8.27
CA ALA A 99 52.85 -14.69 -9.10
C ALA A 99 51.48 -14.04 -9.34
N ALA A 100 51.17 -12.90 -8.69
CA ALA A 100 49.91 -12.21 -8.88
C ALA A 100 49.79 -11.58 -10.27
N THR A 101 48.67 -11.81 -10.93
CA THR A 101 48.27 -11.14 -12.18
C THR A 101 47.19 -10.10 -11.89
N LYS A 102 46.89 -9.23 -12.86
CA LYS A 102 45.79 -8.26 -12.75
C LYS A 102 44.48 -8.96 -12.42
N GLU A 103 44.17 -10.01 -13.17
CA GLU A 103 42.95 -10.80 -13.05
C GLU A 103 42.87 -11.46 -11.66
N GLY A 104 43.99 -12.04 -11.19
CA GLY A 104 44.05 -12.65 -9.85
C GLY A 104 43.88 -11.64 -8.72
N VAL A 105 44.49 -10.45 -8.82
CA VAL A 105 44.32 -9.37 -7.83
C VAL A 105 42.88 -8.89 -7.78
N GLU A 106 42.26 -8.65 -8.95
CA GLU A 106 40.87 -8.20 -9.04
C GLU A 106 39.89 -9.28 -8.57
N ALA A 107 40.11 -10.55 -8.92
CA ALA A 107 39.29 -11.67 -8.50
C ALA A 107 39.34 -11.86 -6.98
N VAL A 108 40.53 -11.88 -6.38
CA VAL A 108 40.70 -11.96 -4.92
C VAL A 108 40.07 -10.77 -4.21
N THR A 109 40.21 -9.56 -4.77
CA THR A 109 39.58 -8.36 -4.19
C THR A 109 38.04 -8.47 -4.22
N ARG A 110 37.46 -9.01 -5.30
CA ARG A 110 36.01 -9.26 -5.41
C ARG A 110 35.49 -10.35 -4.47
N ALA A 111 36.34 -11.33 -4.11
CA ALA A 111 35.97 -12.41 -3.20
C ALA A 111 35.89 -11.98 -1.72
N VAL A 112 36.38 -10.79 -1.38
CA VAL A 112 36.30 -10.27 -0.01
C VAL A 112 34.85 -9.98 0.37
N ASN A 113 34.39 -10.68 1.41
CA ASN A 113 33.17 -10.41 2.13
C ASN A 113 33.51 -9.55 3.35
N VAL A 114 32.66 -8.56 3.63
CA VAL A 114 32.70 -7.79 4.87
C VAL A 114 31.32 -7.73 5.50
N SER A 115 31.25 -7.98 6.80
CA SER A 115 30.07 -7.78 7.66
C SER A 115 30.44 -6.83 8.77
N PHE A 116 29.71 -5.72 8.94
CA PHE A 116 30.03 -4.69 9.92
C PHE A 116 28.78 -3.96 10.38
N SER A 117 28.76 -3.47 11.62
CA SER A 117 27.63 -2.68 12.16
C SER A 117 27.74 -1.20 11.80
N ASP A 118 26.66 -0.44 11.94
CA ASP A 118 26.63 1.03 11.72
C ASP A 118 27.68 1.76 12.57
N ASP A 119 27.94 1.23 13.77
CA ASP A 119 28.96 1.73 14.70
C ASP A 119 30.40 1.49 14.22
N ALA A 120 30.61 0.61 13.23
CA ALA A 120 31.92 0.37 12.64
C ALA A 120 32.42 1.58 11.81
N GLN A 121 31.51 2.47 11.38
CA GLN A 121 31.71 3.52 10.37
C GLN A 121 31.94 2.98 8.94
N GLU A 122 32.43 3.82 8.01
CA GLU A 122 32.64 3.46 6.61
C GLU A 122 33.78 2.42 6.44
N VAL A 123 33.61 1.48 5.51
CA VAL A 123 34.66 0.56 5.07
C VAL A 123 35.27 1.09 3.77
N THR A 124 36.58 1.21 3.73
CA THR A 124 37.31 1.76 2.59
C THR A 124 38.21 0.69 1.97
N LEU A 125 38.20 0.61 0.65
CA LEU A 125 39.14 -0.16 -0.16
C LEU A 125 40.15 0.79 -0.79
N SER A 126 41.43 0.56 -0.53
CA SER A 126 42.54 1.28 -1.15
C SER A 126 43.70 0.37 -1.50
N VAL A 127 44.54 0.83 -2.42
CA VAL A 127 45.70 0.07 -2.90
C VAL A 127 46.97 0.83 -2.55
N LYS A 128 48.00 0.12 -2.08
CA LYS A 128 49.36 0.65 -1.88
C LYS A 128 50.38 -0.19 -2.62
N ASN A 129 51.38 0.43 -3.24
CA ASN A 129 52.54 -0.28 -3.78
C ASN A 129 53.52 -0.68 -2.65
N ALA A 130 54.64 -1.31 -3.03
CA ALA A 130 55.65 -1.80 -2.11
C ALA A 130 56.33 -0.67 -1.32
N GLU A 131 56.45 0.51 -1.94
CA GLU A 131 57.09 1.72 -1.44
C GLU A 131 56.14 2.57 -0.57
N GLY A 132 54.85 2.20 -0.51
CA GLY A 132 53.85 2.83 0.35
C GLY A 132 53.00 3.91 -0.32
N SER A 133 53.23 4.22 -1.60
CA SER A 133 52.39 5.13 -2.38
C SER A 133 50.99 4.57 -2.53
N LYS A 134 49.98 5.34 -2.10
CA LYS A 134 48.56 4.97 -2.12
C LYS A 134 47.89 5.39 -3.43
N SER A 135 46.92 4.62 -3.89
CA SER A 135 46.01 5.02 -4.96
C SER A 135 45.31 6.34 -4.62
N ALA A 136 45.18 7.22 -5.62
CA ALA A 136 44.50 8.50 -5.44
C ALA A 136 43.01 8.29 -5.11
N ASN A 137 42.39 7.31 -5.76
CA ASN A 137 41.03 6.88 -5.47
C ASN A 137 41.01 5.89 -4.31
N THR A 138 39.94 5.96 -3.52
CA THR A 138 39.54 4.99 -2.50
C THR A 138 38.09 4.64 -2.79
N LEU A 139 37.76 3.35 -2.85
CA LEU A 139 36.37 2.92 -2.96
C LEU A 139 35.80 2.84 -1.55
N THR A 140 34.74 3.59 -1.27
CA THR A 140 34.16 3.68 0.07
C THR A 140 32.81 3.01 0.07
N ILE A 141 32.65 2.10 1.03
CA ILE A 141 31.37 1.55 1.47
C ILE A 141 30.94 2.37 2.70
N PRO A 142 29.99 3.30 2.57
CA PRO A 142 29.48 4.02 3.73
C PRO A 142 28.87 3.06 4.76
N ALA A 143 28.96 3.43 6.04
CA ALA A 143 28.25 2.74 7.13
C ALA A 143 26.75 2.61 6.82
N SER A 144 26.20 3.62 6.15
CA SER A 144 24.80 3.68 5.74
C SER A 144 24.39 2.72 4.62
N ILE A 145 25.33 2.00 3.99
CA ILE A 145 25.00 0.85 3.11
C ILE A 145 24.75 -0.42 3.93
N PHE A 146 25.06 -0.45 5.23
CA PHE A 146 24.87 -1.64 6.08
C PHE A 146 23.94 -1.43 7.28
N GLY A 147 23.50 -0.20 7.52
CA GLY A 147 22.26 0.14 8.24
C GLY A 147 22.03 1.65 8.18
N SER A 148 20.85 2.18 8.00
CA SER A 148 19.50 1.66 7.87
C SER A 148 19.18 1.12 6.48
N ILE A 149 18.17 0.25 6.41
CA ILE A 149 17.33 0.09 5.22
C ILE A 149 17.14 1.49 4.60
N PRO A 150 17.61 1.81 3.38
CA PRO A 150 16.98 2.88 2.65
C PRO A 150 15.52 2.41 2.59
N PRO A 151 14.53 3.25 2.98
CA PRO A 151 13.14 2.89 2.69
C PRO A 151 13.13 2.43 1.24
N ALA A 152 12.34 1.41 0.89
CA ALA A 152 12.37 0.78 -0.43
C ALA A 152 11.95 1.72 -1.60
N ASP A 153 12.05 3.04 -1.38
CA ASP A 153 11.76 4.23 -2.19
C ASP A 153 12.89 4.72 -3.12
N GLN A 154 13.96 3.96 -3.36
CA GLN A 154 14.89 4.31 -4.44
C GLN A 154 15.02 3.22 -5.50
N ASN A 155 13.88 2.81 -6.03
CA ASN A 155 13.81 2.32 -7.41
C ASN A 155 14.02 3.51 -8.38
N LEU A 156 15.28 3.76 -8.76
CA LEU A 156 15.57 4.61 -9.91
C LEU A 156 15.08 3.89 -11.17
N VAL A 157 13.92 4.30 -11.68
CA VAL A 157 13.38 3.84 -12.97
C VAL A 157 14.03 4.68 -14.07
N THR A 158 14.98 4.11 -14.81
CA THR A 158 15.57 4.72 -16.01
C THR A 158 14.85 4.22 -17.26
N PHE A 159 14.32 5.14 -18.07
CA PHE A 159 13.66 4.79 -19.34
C PHE A 159 14.67 4.94 -20.49
N ASN A 160 14.91 3.88 -21.27
CA ASN A 160 15.81 3.96 -22.43
C ASN A 160 15.03 3.69 -23.73
N ASN A 161 15.18 4.56 -24.72
CA ASN A 161 14.74 4.38 -26.12
C ASN A 161 13.23 4.07 -26.30
N ILE A 162 12.32 4.94 -25.84
CA ILE A 162 10.88 4.81 -26.14
C ILE A 162 10.52 5.56 -27.44
N PRO A 163 10.11 4.86 -28.52
CA PRO A 163 9.92 5.47 -29.85
C PRO A 163 8.64 6.31 -30.04
N ASP A 164 7.71 6.36 -29.08
CA ASP A 164 6.48 7.16 -29.19
C ASP A 164 6.01 7.68 -27.81
N LEU A 165 6.36 8.93 -27.50
CA LEU A 165 6.23 9.53 -26.16
C LEU A 165 4.82 10.04 -25.83
N ASP A 166 3.98 10.28 -26.86
CA ASP A 166 2.60 10.76 -26.74
C ASP A 166 1.63 9.72 -26.16
N ASN A 167 2.10 8.49 -26.05
CA ASN A 167 1.34 7.32 -25.60
C ASN A 167 1.96 6.66 -24.36
N LEU A 168 2.77 7.40 -23.59
CA LEU A 168 3.37 6.92 -22.33
C LEU A 168 2.64 7.54 -21.13
N ALA A 169 2.04 6.70 -20.29
CA ALA A 169 1.52 7.11 -19.00
C ALA A 169 2.23 6.35 -17.88
N LEU A 170 2.70 7.10 -16.89
CA LEU A 170 3.27 6.53 -15.67
C LEU A 170 2.18 6.54 -14.59
N ASN A 171 1.87 5.38 -14.06
CA ASN A 171 0.93 5.20 -12.97
C ASN A 171 1.71 4.84 -11.71
N PHE A 172 1.75 5.76 -10.76
CA PHE A 172 2.45 5.58 -9.50
C PHE A 172 1.45 5.14 -8.44
N LYS A 173 1.51 3.88 -8.04
CA LYS A 173 0.69 3.31 -6.95
C LYS A 173 1.50 3.31 -5.66
N THR A 174 0.92 3.75 -4.56
CA THR A 174 1.48 3.45 -3.24
C THR A 174 0.94 2.09 -2.82
N SER A 175 1.83 1.13 -2.67
CA SER A 175 1.55 -0.24 -2.35
C SER A 175 2.11 -0.56 -0.98
N SER A 176 1.52 -0.15 0.13
CA SER A 176 1.81 -0.87 1.37
C SER A 176 1.08 -2.22 1.25
N PRO A 177 1.70 -3.32 0.75
CA PRO A 177 0.97 -4.51 0.34
C PRO A 177 0.43 -5.23 1.57
N LYS A 178 0.89 -4.87 2.77
CA LYS A 178 0.38 -5.35 4.04
C LYS A 178 -0.87 -4.56 4.48
N LYS A 179 -1.02 -3.27 4.14
CA LYS A 179 -2.22 -2.47 4.42
C LYS A 179 -3.26 -2.62 3.30
N GLY A 180 -3.83 -3.81 3.17
CA GLY A 180 -4.88 -4.10 2.17
C GLY A 180 -5.15 -5.60 2.08
N ILE A 181 -5.93 -6.03 1.08
CA ILE A 181 -6.11 -7.46 0.76
C ILE A 181 -4.96 -7.87 -0.16
N PHE A 182 -4.13 -8.82 0.27
CA PHE A 182 -2.95 -9.30 -0.45
C PHE A 182 -2.84 -10.82 -0.42
N ILE A 183 -1.96 -11.36 -1.26
CA ILE A 183 -1.60 -12.79 -1.23
C ILE A 183 -0.56 -12.98 -0.12
N PRO A 184 -0.80 -13.83 0.89
CA PRO A 184 0.15 -14.03 1.98
C PRO A 184 1.51 -14.49 1.46
N VAL A 185 2.59 -14.04 2.10
CA VAL A 185 3.90 -14.65 1.91
C VAL A 185 3.97 -15.90 2.77
N PHE A 186 4.23 -17.04 2.14
CA PHE A 186 4.32 -18.34 2.81
C PHE A 186 5.78 -18.73 2.99
N ASP A 187 6.20 -18.98 4.24
CA ASP A 187 7.61 -19.25 4.59
C ASP A 187 7.82 -20.58 5.33
N HIS A 188 6.75 -21.16 5.89
CA HIS A 188 6.76 -22.50 6.47
C HIS A 188 5.80 -23.39 5.69
N ILE A 189 6.34 -24.16 4.75
CA ILE A 189 5.60 -25.03 3.84
C ILE A 189 6.04 -26.46 4.09
N VAL A 190 5.12 -27.31 4.55
CA VAL A 190 5.36 -28.74 4.75
C VAL A 190 4.41 -29.51 3.86
N HIS A 191 4.97 -30.31 2.96
CA HIS A 191 4.23 -31.23 2.09
C HIS A 191 3.11 -30.59 1.23
N CYS A 192 3.21 -29.29 0.99
CA CYS A 192 2.28 -28.55 0.14
C CYS A 192 3.01 -27.95 -1.07
N LYS A 193 2.28 -27.78 -2.17
CA LYS A 193 2.71 -27.02 -3.35
C LYS A 193 1.88 -25.76 -3.47
N ILE A 194 2.54 -24.63 -3.72
CA ILE A 194 1.89 -23.35 -3.97
C ILE A 194 1.96 -23.04 -5.47
N THR A 195 0.81 -22.70 -6.07
CA THR A 195 0.68 -22.35 -7.49
C THR A 195 -0.06 -21.01 -7.62
N ASN A 196 0.21 -20.28 -8.71
CA ASN A 196 -0.37 -18.94 -8.96
C ASN A 196 -0.21 -17.96 -7.78
N LYS A 197 0.78 -18.20 -6.91
CA LYS A 197 1.05 -17.51 -5.64
C LYS A 197 -0.04 -17.62 -4.56
N ASN A 198 -1.29 -17.96 -4.88
CA ASN A 198 -2.43 -17.95 -3.94
C ASN A 198 -3.25 -19.26 -3.88
N THR A 199 -2.77 -20.33 -4.52
CA THR A 199 -3.43 -21.65 -4.51
C THR A 199 -2.51 -22.66 -3.84
N ILE A 200 -3.00 -23.33 -2.80
CA ILE A 200 -2.23 -24.31 -2.00
C ILE A 200 -2.81 -25.69 -2.26
N ILE A 201 -1.96 -26.68 -2.54
CA ILE A 201 -2.33 -28.05 -2.85
C ILE A 201 -1.49 -29.01 -2.01
N ASP A 202 -2.12 -29.97 -1.34
CA ASP A 202 -1.46 -31.06 -0.64
C ASP A 202 -0.82 -32.05 -1.63
N ILE A 203 0.46 -32.38 -1.43
CA ILE A 203 1.21 -33.32 -2.27
C ILE A 203 1.73 -34.56 -1.51
N ALA A 204 1.40 -34.73 -0.23
CA ALA A 204 1.84 -35.90 0.56
C ALA A 204 0.77 -37.00 0.71
N HIS A 205 1.17 -38.11 1.34
CA HIS A 205 0.43 -39.37 1.38
C HIS A 205 -0.94 -39.26 2.09
N PRO A 206 -1.99 -39.97 1.62
CA PRO A 206 -3.33 -39.89 2.21
C PRO A 206 -3.40 -40.31 3.69
N GLY A 207 -4.18 -39.58 4.49
CA GLY A 207 -4.66 -40.04 5.80
C GLY A 207 -3.87 -39.56 7.02
N SER A 208 -3.02 -38.54 6.88
CA SER A 208 -2.31 -37.91 7.99
C SER A 208 -2.33 -36.39 7.84
N TRP A 209 -2.60 -35.67 8.93
CA TRP A 209 -2.54 -34.19 8.98
C TRP A 209 -1.10 -33.66 9.01
N SER A 210 -0.23 -34.21 8.16
CA SER A 210 1.19 -33.87 8.10
C SER A 210 1.52 -32.82 7.04
N SER A 211 0.51 -32.29 6.34
CA SER A 211 0.63 -31.25 5.32
C SER A 211 0.05 -29.94 5.82
N TYR A 212 0.85 -28.88 5.83
CA TYR A 212 0.41 -27.57 6.27
C TYR A 212 1.27 -26.43 5.71
N VAL A 213 0.72 -25.22 5.76
CA VAL A 213 1.42 -23.99 5.39
C VAL A 213 1.10 -22.85 6.34
N HIS A 214 2.08 -22.01 6.64
CA HIS A 214 1.90 -20.76 7.39
C HIS A 214 2.31 -19.53 6.58
N SER A 215 1.69 -18.39 6.91
CA SER A 215 2.18 -17.08 6.49
C SER A 215 3.31 -16.58 7.40
N SER A 216 4.26 -15.85 6.81
CA SER A 216 5.29 -15.12 7.56
C SER A 216 4.72 -13.93 8.32
N ASP A 217 3.63 -13.35 7.81
CA ASP A 217 3.08 -12.09 8.30
C ASP A 217 2.17 -12.29 9.52
N VAL A 218 2.51 -11.58 10.60
CA VAL A 218 1.70 -11.47 11.82
C VAL A 218 0.40 -10.72 11.53
N ILE A 219 -0.70 -11.23 12.07
CA ILE A 219 -2.06 -10.69 12.02
C ILE A 219 -2.45 -10.26 13.45
N LYS A 220 -2.36 -8.97 13.72
CA LYS A 220 -2.80 -8.40 15.01
C LYS A 220 -4.32 -8.22 15.01
N ASP A 221 -4.79 -7.40 14.08
CA ASP A 221 -6.17 -7.41 13.60
C ASP A 221 -6.11 -7.70 12.10
N GLY A 222 -7.11 -8.37 11.56
CA GLY A 222 -7.12 -8.72 10.16
C GLY A 222 -8.00 -9.91 9.82
N ARG A 223 -8.06 -10.23 8.53
CA ARG A 223 -8.89 -11.28 7.96
C ARG A 223 -8.06 -12.15 7.03
N VAL A 224 -8.26 -13.46 7.10
CA VAL A 224 -7.81 -14.41 6.07
C VAL A 224 -9.02 -14.98 5.36
N SER A 225 -8.96 -15.08 4.04
CA SER A 225 -10.05 -15.59 3.22
C SER A 225 -9.55 -16.55 2.16
N LEU A 226 -10.35 -17.57 1.84
CA LEU A 226 -10.08 -18.52 0.77
C LEU A 226 -11.37 -19.18 0.26
N ARG A 227 -11.22 -19.94 -0.83
CA ARG A 227 -12.21 -20.92 -1.30
C ARG A 227 -11.66 -22.34 -1.13
N PHE A 228 -12.51 -23.28 -0.73
CA PHE A 228 -12.14 -24.69 -0.76
C PHE A 228 -12.16 -25.17 -2.22
N GLY A 229 -11.04 -25.73 -2.70
CA GLY A 229 -10.93 -26.17 -4.10
C GLY A 229 -11.80 -27.39 -4.44
N GLN A 230 -12.31 -28.08 -3.42
CA GLN A 230 -13.16 -29.25 -3.55
C GLN A 230 -14.07 -29.45 -2.32
N THR A 231 -15.10 -30.28 -2.47
CA THR A 231 -16.12 -30.56 -1.45
C THR A 231 -16.04 -31.98 -0.89
N ASP A 232 -15.13 -32.81 -1.36
CA ASP A 232 -15.01 -34.23 -0.99
C ASP A 232 -13.72 -34.54 -0.22
N ARG A 233 -12.97 -33.51 0.18
CA ARG A 233 -11.70 -33.62 0.92
C ARG A 233 -11.71 -32.82 2.21
N GLN A 234 -10.82 -33.21 3.11
CA GLN A 234 -10.63 -32.57 4.41
C GLN A 234 -9.56 -31.47 4.37
N VAL A 235 -9.96 -30.25 4.76
CA VAL A 235 -9.09 -29.07 4.83
C VAL A 235 -9.47 -28.21 6.02
N MET A 236 -8.49 -27.67 6.71
CA MET A 236 -8.69 -26.72 7.81
C MET A 236 -7.86 -25.46 7.58
N PHE A 237 -8.43 -24.28 7.80
CA PHE A 237 -7.68 -23.03 7.73
C PHE A 237 -8.13 -22.02 8.79
N GLY A 238 -7.24 -21.11 9.15
CA GLY A 238 -7.54 -20.00 10.04
C GLY A 238 -6.30 -19.41 10.69
N PHE A 239 -6.40 -19.10 11.98
CA PHE A 239 -5.34 -18.46 12.75
C PHE A 239 -4.56 -19.45 13.62
N SER A 240 -3.23 -19.26 13.64
CA SER A 240 -2.26 -20.05 14.39
C SER A 240 -1.28 -19.12 15.11
N ASP A 241 -1.06 -19.29 16.41
CA ASP A 241 -0.06 -18.58 17.23
C ASP A 241 1.29 -19.31 17.28
N THR A 242 1.35 -20.52 16.74
CA THR A 242 2.52 -21.40 16.72
C THR A 242 2.74 -22.01 15.33
N PHE A 243 3.97 -22.43 15.03
CA PHE A 243 4.39 -22.87 13.68
C PHE A 243 4.71 -24.37 13.57
N SER A 244 4.69 -25.13 14.67
CA SER A 244 5.12 -26.53 14.63
C SER A 244 4.40 -27.44 15.63
N SER A 245 3.96 -28.57 15.11
CA SER A 245 3.51 -29.74 15.85
C SER A 245 3.67 -30.97 14.95
N GLN A 246 3.58 -32.19 15.51
CA GLN A 246 3.58 -33.42 14.70
C GLN A 246 2.30 -33.59 13.86
N GLU A 247 1.23 -32.86 14.18
CA GLU A 247 -0.05 -32.87 13.48
C GLU A 247 -0.46 -31.44 13.12
N GLY A 248 -0.28 -31.03 11.86
CA GLY A 248 -0.44 -29.65 11.38
C GLY A 248 -1.80 -28.99 11.65
N PHE A 249 -2.84 -29.75 11.99
CA PHE A 249 -4.11 -29.15 12.45
C PHE A 249 -4.10 -28.70 13.91
N SER A 250 -3.22 -29.24 14.74
CA SER A 250 -3.20 -28.99 16.18
C SER A 250 -2.67 -27.60 16.55
N VAL A 251 -1.95 -26.95 15.62
CA VAL A 251 -1.48 -25.55 15.78
C VAL A 251 -2.59 -24.53 15.48
N LEU A 252 -3.67 -24.92 14.82
CA LEU A 252 -4.77 -24.00 14.50
C LEU A 252 -5.60 -23.68 15.75
N ASN A 253 -5.47 -22.44 16.24
CA ASN A 253 -6.20 -21.93 17.40
C ASN A 253 -7.64 -21.55 17.05
N TYR A 254 -7.88 -21.00 15.85
CA TYR A 254 -9.20 -20.56 15.38
C TYR A 254 -9.37 -20.94 13.92
N ALA A 255 -10.22 -21.92 13.61
CA ALA A 255 -10.27 -22.45 12.26
C ALA A 255 -11.64 -22.88 11.76
N ILE A 256 -11.79 -22.79 10.45
CA ILE A 256 -12.88 -23.39 9.68
C ILE A 256 -12.40 -24.73 9.16
N PHE A 257 -13.12 -25.80 9.49
CA PHE A 257 -12.85 -27.16 9.03
C PHE A 257 -13.92 -27.60 8.02
N SER A 258 -13.49 -27.83 6.78
CA SER A 258 -14.25 -28.52 5.75
C SER A 258 -14.01 -30.02 5.89
N ASN A 259 -15.08 -30.78 6.12
CA ASN A 259 -15.06 -32.24 6.15
C ASN A 259 -16.08 -32.79 5.17
N ASN A 260 -15.62 -33.28 4.00
CA ASN A 260 -16.48 -33.86 2.98
C ASN A 260 -17.70 -32.97 2.66
N GLY A 261 -17.43 -31.66 2.52
CA GLY A 261 -18.41 -30.71 2.03
C GLY A 261 -19.20 -30.06 3.15
N VAL A 262 -18.93 -30.44 4.40
CA VAL A 262 -19.62 -29.95 5.60
C VAL A 262 -18.69 -29.05 6.40
N ILE A 263 -19.17 -27.86 6.75
CA ILE A 263 -18.41 -26.87 7.51
C ILE A 263 -18.64 -27.04 9.01
N SER A 264 -17.56 -26.96 9.78
CA SER A 264 -17.54 -26.89 11.24
C SER A 264 -16.46 -25.91 11.71
N ILE A 265 -16.60 -25.42 12.93
CA ILE A 265 -15.58 -24.58 13.59
C ILE A 265 -14.73 -25.45 14.52
N ARG A 266 -13.42 -25.23 14.50
CA ARG A 266 -12.47 -25.83 15.43
C ARG A 266 -11.67 -24.75 16.12
N GLU A 267 -11.58 -24.86 17.44
CA GLU A 267 -10.81 -23.94 18.28
C GLU A 267 -9.84 -24.76 19.13
N SER A 268 -8.56 -24.39 19.09
CA SER A 268 -7.44 -25.16 19.66
C SER A 268 -7.46 -26.65 19.24
N GLY A 269 -7.59 -26.91 17.94
CA GLY A 269 -7.66 -28.26 17.36
C GLY A 269 -8.92 -29.09 17.68
N ASN A 270 -9.79 -28.62 18.58
CA ASN A 270 -10.97 -29.35 19.06
C ASN A 270 -12.28 -28.77 18.51
N ILE A 271 -13.32 -29.60 18.40
CA ILE A 271 -14.69 -29.11 18.14
C ILE A 271 -15.24 -28.60 19.48
N PRO A 272 -15.67 -27.33 19.59
CA PRO A 272 -16.34 -26.84 20.79
C PRO A 272 -17.57 -27.71 21.10
N LYS A 273 -17.72 -28.17 22.35
CA LYS A 273 -18.62 -29.26 22.78
C LYS A 273 -20.13 -29.02 22.55
N SER A 274 -20.53 -27.90 21.95
CA SER A 274 -21.93 -27.47 21.79
C SER A 274 -22.28 -26.86 20.42
N LEU A 275 -21.44 -26.98 19.40
CA LEU A 275 -21.72 -26.38 18.09
C LEU A 275 -22.26 -27.40 17.08
N PRO A 276 -23.39 -27.09 16.38
CA PRO A 276 -23.86 -27.89 15.25
C PRO A 276 -22.95 -27.70 14.01
N SER A 277 -23.09 -28.59 13.04
CA SER A 277 -22.55 -28.36 11.68
C SER A 277 -23.20 -27.12 11.06
N PHE A 278 -22.40 -26.32 10.35
CA PHE A 278 -22.84 -25.09 9.67
C PHE A 278 -23.31 -25.32 8.22
N GLY A 279 -23.75 -26.54 7.92
CA GLY A 279 -24.29 -26.92 6.61
C GLY A 279 -23.21 -27.23 5.57
N LYS A 280 -23.66 -27.43 4.32
CA LYS A 280 -22.78 -27.75 3.20
C LYS A 280 -22.21 -26.51 2.52
N HIS A 281 -21.02 -26.62 1.94
CA HIS A 281 -20.41 -25.60 1.08
C HIS A 281 -20.28 -26.02 -0.38
N THR A 282 -20.13 -25.03 -1.24
CA THR A 282 -19.73 -25.19 -2.65
C THR A 282 -18.32 -24.63 -2.86
N ILE A 283 -17.70 -24.95 -3.98
CA ILE A 283 -16.38 -24.39 -4.34
C ILE A 283 -16.42 -22.89 -4.62
N ASP A 284 -17.62 -22.31 -4.81
CA ASP A 284 -17.81 -20.88 -5.05
C ASP A 284 -17.90 -20.06 -3.76
N ASP A 285 -18.12 -20.72 -2.62
CA ASP A 285 -18.24 -20.07 -1.32
C ASP A 285 -16.88 -19.55 -0.85
N VAL A 286 -16.84 -18.27 -0.45
CA VAL A 286 -15.67 -17.66 0.18
C VAL A 286 -15.82 -17.78 1.70
N PHE A 287 -14.83 -18.39 2.34
CA PHE A 287 -14.77 -18.52 3.78
C PHE A 287 -13.73 -17.56 4.35
N SER A 288 -13.95 -17.09 5.57
CA SER A 288 -12.99 -16.23 6.24
C SER A 288 -12.95 -16.38 7.75
N VAL A 289 -11.76 -16.18 8.30
CA VAL A 289 -11.53 -16.01 9.75
C VAL A 289 -11.00 -14.58 9.94
N GLU A 290 -11.67 -13.82 10.79
CA GLU A 290 -11.42 -12.39 11.00
C GLU A 290 -11.19 -12.12 12.49
N ARG A 291 -10.18 -11.30 12.80
CA ARG A 291 -9.87 -10.83 14.15
C ARG A 291 -9.97 -9.31 14.20
N ILE A 292 -10.70 -8.80 15.18
CA ILE A 292 -10.77 -7.37 15.54
C ILE A 292 -10.60 -7.24 17.06
N GLY A 293 -9.54 -6.58 17.49
CA GLY A 293 -9.04 -6.65 18.85
C GLY A 293 -8.81 -8.10 19.27
N ASN A 294 -9.52 -8.53 20.32
CA ASN A 294 -9.42 -9.90 20.83
C ASN A 294 -10.55 -10.82 20.32
N THR A 295 -11.50 -10.30 19.53
CA THR A 295 -12.67 -11.06 19.07
C THR A 295 -12.38 -11.70 17.71
N VAL A 296 -12.68 -12.99 17.58
CA VAL A 296 -12.56 -13.73 16.31
C VAL A 296 -13.94 -14.04 15.76
N ALA A 297 -14.18 -13.73 14.48
CA ALA A 297 -15.41 -13.99 13.75
C ALA A 297 -15.13 -14.89 12.53
N TYR A 298 -16.11 -15.72 12.19
CA TYR A 298 -16.06 -16.66 11.08
C TYR A 298 -17.16 -16.31 10.09
N LEU A 299 -16.78 -16.14 8.82
CA LEU A 299 -17.65 -15.61 7.78
C LEU A 299 -17.75 -16.57 6.60
N LYS A 300 -18.93 -16.57 5.98
CA LYS A 300 -19.22 -17.23 4.70
C LYS A 300 -19.83 -16.17 3.78
N ASN A 301 -19.21 -15.91 2.63
CA ASN A 301 -19.64 -14.90 1.66
C ASN A 301 -19.91 -13.53 2.32
N ASP A 302 -18.94 -13.10 3.14
CA ASP A 302 -18.97 -11.85 3.93
C ASP A 302 -20.05 -11.76 5.02
N VAL A 303 -20.80 -12.84 5.27
CA VAL A 303 -21.78 -12.92 6.36
C VAL A 303 -21.19 -13.70 7.52
N THR A 304 -21.11 -13.08 8.70
CA THR A 304 -20.70 -13.75 9.95
C THR A 304 -21.71 -14.83 10.33
N PHE A 305 -21.25 -16.08 10.44
CA PHE A 305 -22.09 -17.20 10.88
C PHE A 305 -21.73 -17.72 12.28
N TYR A 306 -20.55 -17.37 12.79
CA TYR A 306 -20.13 -17.68 14.16
C TYR A 306 -19.14 -16.64 14.67
N VAL A 307 -19.19 -16.34 15.97
CA VAL A 307 -18.23 -15.49 16.69
C VAL A 307 -17.69 -16.31 17.84
N SER A 308 -16.37 -16.38 17.96
CA SER A 308 -15.72 -17.12 19.03
C SER A 308 -16.09 -16.55 20.40
N THR A 309 -16.34 -17.45 21.36
CA THR A 309 -16.43 -17.07 22.77
C THR A 309 -15.07 -17.03 23.46
N VAL A 310 -14.01 -17.45 22.77
CA VAL A 310 -12.64 -17.47 23.26
C VAL A 310 -11.89 -16.29 22.66
N ASN A 311 -11.22 -15.51 23.52
CA ASN A 311 -10.47 -14.33 23.09
C ASN A 311 -9.11 -14.74 22.52
N SER A 312 -8.75 -14.16 21.37
CA SER A 312 -7.39 -14.22 20.83
C SER A 312 -6.53 -13.13 21.47
N THR A 313 -5.50 -13.51 22.23
CA THR A 313 -4.59 -12.56 22.91
C THR A 313 -3.20 -12.52 22.30
N GLU A 314 -2.74 -13.62 21.71
CA GLU A 314 -1.40 -13.73 21.11
C GLU A 314 -1.38 -13.17 19.69
N ASP A 315 -0.18 -12.91 19.16
CA ASP A 315 0.03 -12.64 17.74
C ASP A 315 -0.28 -13.92 16.94
N VAL A 316 -1.05 -13.80 15.85
CA VAL A 316 -1.48 -14.97 15.05
C VAL A 316 -1.06 -14.85 13.59
N HIS A 317 -0.95 -15.98 12.90
CA HIS A 317 -0.58 -16.11 11.50
C HIS A 317 -1.66 -16.87 10.74
N PHE A 318 -1.74 -16.69 9.43
CA PHE A 318 -2.51 -17.60 8.59
C PHE A 318 -1.90 -18.99 8.68
N CYS A 319 -2.75 -20.01 8.81
CA CYS A 319 -2.37 -21.40 8.65
C CYS A 319 -3.45 -22.15 7.86
N SER A 320 -3.03 -23.08 7.00
CA SER A 320 -3.90 -24.07 6.38
C SER A 320 -3.27 -25.44 6.49
N ALA A 321 -4.05 -26.42 6.94
CA ALA A 321 -3.66 -27.81 7.12
C ALA A 321 -4.53 -28.75 6.28
N PHE A 322 -3.93 -29.85 5.83
CA PHE A 322 -4.50 -30.82 4.90
C PHE A 322 -4.19 -32.25 5.37
N THR A 323 -5.03 -33.19 4.99
CA THR A 323 -4.86 -34.63 5.32
C THR A 323 -4.94 -35.56 4.10
N ASP A 324 -5.26 -35.01 2.95
CA ASP A 324 -5.73 -35.74 1.78
C ASP A 324 -4.92 -35.29 0.57
N ILE A 325 -4.21 -36.20 -0.09
CA ILE A 325 -3.46 -35.87 -1.30
C ILE A 325 -4.36 -35.20 -2.34
N GLY A 326 -3.92 -34.06 -2.89
CA GLY A 326 -4.66 -33.26 -3.84
C GLY A 326 -5.73 -32.34 -3.23
N ALA A 327 -5.93 -32.34 -1.91
CA ALA A 327 -6.76 -31.35 -1.26
C ALA A 327 -6.16 -29.96 -1.47
N SER A 328 -6.99 -29.02 -1.88
CA SER A 328 -6.57 -27.67 -2.24
C SER A 328 -7.47 -26.56 -1.68
N VAL A 329 -6.89 -25.38 -1.57
CA VAL A 329 -7.58 -24.10 -1.36
C VAL A 329 -7.10 -23.10 -2.40
N THR A 330 -8.02 -22.27 -2.89
CA THR A 330 -7.78 -21.25 -3.92
C THR A 330 -8.14 -19.87 -3.40
N ASP A 331 -7.69 -18.84 -4.10
CA ASP A 331 -7.95 -17.44 -3.78
C ASP A 331 -7.60 -17.09 -2.32
N VAL A 332 -6.46 -17.62 -1.85
CA VAL A 332 -5.98 -17.36 -0.50
C VAL A 332 -5.50 -15.92 -0.42
N LEU A 333 -6.18 -15.15 0.42
CA LEU A 333 -5.92 -13.73 0.64
C LEU A 333 -5.83 -13.46 2.14
N GLN A 334 -4.94 -12.56 2.51
CA GLN A 334 -4.80 -12.01 3.85
C GLN A 334 -5.03 -10.50 3.78
N HIS A 335 -5.67 -9.97 4.81
CA HIS A 335 -5.92 -8.56 4.98
C HIS A 335 -5.58 -8.18 6.41
N ASN A 336 -4.46 -7.51 6.60
CA ASN A 336 -4.09 -7.04 7.92
C ASN A 336 -4.77 -5.70 8.19
N TYR A 337 -5.56 -5.64 9.25
CA TYR A 337 -6.10 -4.40 9.76
C TYR A 337 -5.01 -3.74 10.59
N TYR A 338 -4.36 -2.76 9.98
CA TYR A 338 -3.53 -1.85 10.72
C TYR A 338 -4.42 -0.70 11.21
N PRO A 339 -4.36 -0.31 12.49
CA PRO A 339 -4.80 1.02 12.84
C PRO A 339 -4.04 1.98 11.92
N ALA A 340 -4.74 2.86 11.22
CA ALA A 340 -4.12 3.77 10.28
C ALA A 340 -3.11 4.66 11.02
N THR A 341 -1.82 4.28 10.99
CA THR A 341 -0.72 5.02 11.62
C THR A 341 -0.25 6.20 10.77
N GLU A 342 -0.95 6.55 9.70
CA GLU A 342 -0.73 7.78 8.96
C GLU A 342 -2.03 8.60 8.95
N GLY A 343 -1.97 9.76 9.60
CA GLY A 343 -3.09 10.68 9.81
C GLY A 343 -3.56 10.81 11.25
N SER A 344 -3.19 9.90 12.17
CA SER A 344 -3.42 10.09 13.61
C SER A 344 -2.24 10.81 14.24
N PHE A 345 -2.45 12.02 14.75
CA PHE A 345 -1.43 12.75 15.50
C PHE A 345 -1.86 12.91 16.96
N THR A 346 -0.88 13.08 17.84
CA THR A 346 -1.13 13.51 19.23
C THR A 346 -1.83 14.85 19.21
N VAL A 347 -3.03 14.91 19.79
CA VAL A 347 -3.88 16.09 19.74
C VAL A 347 -3.26 17.21 20.57
N LYS A 348 -3.09 18.39 19.97
CA LYS A 348 -2.74 19.59 20.72
C LYS A 348 -4.03 20.22 21.27
N PHE A 349 -4.14 20.23 22.59
CA PHE A 349 -5.17 20.98 23.32
C PHE A 349 -4.58 22.31 23.79
N ASP A 350 -5.06 23.43 23.24
CA ASP A 350 -4.51 24.77 23.51
C ASP A 350 -5.53 25.74 24.12
N GLN A 351 -6.81 25.35 24.20
CA GLN A 351 -7.81 26.04 25.01
C GLN A 351 -8.29 25.10 26.11
N SER A 352 -8.03 25.47 27.36
CA SER A 352 -8.42 24.65 28.49
C SER A 352 -8.69 25.47 29.74
N VAL A 353 -9.58 24.93 30.59
CA VAL A 353 -9.94 25.49 31.89
C VAL A 353 -9.99 24.34 32.88
N GLY A 354 -9.44 24.55 34.09
CA GLY A 354 -9.56 23.60 35.21
C GLY A 354 -9.04 22.18 34.96
N CYS A 355 -8.13 22.00 34.02
CA CYS A 355 -7.47 20.72 33.77
C CYS A 355 -5.95 20.91 33.60
N LYS A 356 -5.20 19.85 33.88
CA LYS A 356 -3.78 19.73 33.57
C LYS A 356 -3.64 18.81 32.37
N ILE A 357 -2.94 19.27 31.35
CA ILE A 357 -2.72 18.54 30.09
C ILE A 357 -1.25 18.12 30.04
N THR A 358 -1.01 16.85 29.77
CA THR A 358 0.31 16.28 29.46
C THR A 358 0.28 15.65 28.07
N LYS A 359 1.40 15.09 27.62
CA LYS A 359 1.47 14.43 26.30
C LYS A 359 0.45 13.30 26.15
N ASN A 360 0.21 12.54 27.22
CA ASN A 360 -0.59 11.30 27.16
C ASN A 360 -1.86 11.34 28.03
N GLU A 361 -2.08 12.40 28.82
CA GLU A 361 -3.18 12.46 29.79
C GLU A 361 -3.73 13.88 29.94
N ILE A 362 -5.06 13.99 30.07
CA ILE A 362 -5.74 15.20 30.56
C ILE A 362 -6.43 14.84 31.88
N ILE A 363 -6.15 15.58 32.95
CA ILE A 363 -6.73 15.37 34.28
C ILE A 363 -7.43 16.63 34.80
N ASN A 364 -8.62 16.45 35.36
CA ASN A 364 -9.37 17.51 36.03
C ASN A 364 -8.71 17.94 37.35
N THR A 365 -8.36 19.22 37.48
CA THR A 365 -7.76 19.82 38.67
C THR A 365 -8.68 20.81 39.39
N ALA A 366 -9.90 21.01 38.88
CA ALA A 366 -10.88 21.93 39.46
C ALA A 366 -11.39 21.41 40.81
N LYS A 367 -11.23 22.24 41.87
CA LYS A 367 -11.65 21.90 43.24
C LYS A 367 -13.18 21.89 43.42
N ALA A 368 -13.90 22.68 42.61
CA ALA A 368 -15.36 22.68 42.59
C ALA A 368 -15.85 21.56 41.67
N GLY A 369 -16.52 20.56 42.24
CA GLY A 369 -17.14 19.48 41.47
C GLY A 369 -18.31 19.97 40.62
N GLY A 370 -18.69 19.17 39.62
CA GLY A 370 -19.77 19.46 38.69
C GLY A 370 -19.27 20.01 37.35
N TRP A 371 -20.17 19.99 36.37
CA TRP A 371 -19.89 20.47 35.03
C TRP A 371 -19.69 21.98 34.98
N GLY A 372 -18.87 22.47 34.06
CA GLY A 372 -18.60 23.91 33.89
C GLY A 372 -17.23 24.36 34.37
N ASN A 373 -16.52 23.53 35.15
CA ASN A 373 -15.27 23.90 35.79
C ASN A 373 -14.03 23.27 35.15
N SER A 374 -14.19 22.29 34.25
CA SER A 374 -13.08 21.58 33.61
C SER A 374 -13.39 21.17 32.17
N ILE A 375 -12.64 21.71 31.21
CA ILE A 375 -12.82 21.45 29.78
C ILE A 375 -11.51 21.70 29.02
N ALA A 376 -11.30 20.95 27.94
CA ALA A 376 -10.20 21.14 27.00
C ALA A 376 -10.67 20.97 25.56
N TYR A 377 -10.20 21.85 24.68
CA TYR A 377 -10.49 21.82 23.23
C TYR A 377 -9.21 21.68 22.41
N SER A 378 -9.30 20.94 21.30
CA SER A 378 -8.24 20.85 20.33
C SER A 378 -8.06 22.13 19.53
N SER A 379 -6.81 22.43 19.19
CA SER A 379 -6.47 23.55 18.30
C SER A 379 -6.93 23.30 16.86
N GLY A 380 -7.01 22.03 16.45
CA GLY A 380 -7.36 21.61 15.10
C GLY A 380 -8.86 21.37 14.89
N ILE A 381 -9.37 21.83 13.74
CA ILE A 381 -10.72 21.52 13.25
C ILE A 381 -10.75 20.10 12.67
N LEU A 382 -11.75 19.31 13.06
CA LEU A 382 -12.14 18.05 12.46
C LEU A 382 -13.26 18.26 11.42
N LYS A 383 -12.87 18.38 10.14
CA LYS A 383 -13.80 18.37 9.01
C LYS A 383 -14.31 16.98 8.70
N GLU A 384 -13.39 16.02 8.57
CA GLU A 384 -13.66 14.59 8.44
C GLU A 384 -12.57 13.80 9.17
N GLY A 385 -12.90 12.60 9.64
CA GLY A 385 -11.98 11.73 10.37
C GLY A 385 -12.58 11.23 11.69
N TYR A 386 -11.78 11.02 12.73
CA TYR A 386 -12.28 10.64 14.04
C TYR A 386 -11.43 11.20 15.17
N VAL A 387 -12.01 11.28 16.35
CA VAL A 387 -11.30 11.52 17.61
C VAL A 387 -11.46 10.30 18.50
N SER A 388 -10.42 9.92 19.23
CA SER A 388 -10.46 8.77 20.13
C SER A 388 -9.70 9.01 21.42
N LEU A 389 -10.08 8.30 22.48
CA LEU A 389 -9.37 8.27 23.77
C LEU A 389 -9.68 7.01 24.56
N ARG A 390 -8.97 6.83 25.68
CA ARG A 390 -9.33 5.92 26.77
C ARG A 390 -9.75 6.71 28.00
N PHE A 391 -10.74 6.22 28.75
CA PHE A 391 -11.08 6.78 30.06
C PHE A 391 -10.03 6.32 31.08
N GLY A 392 -9.45 7.25 31.85
CA GLY A 392 -8.43 6.93 32.85
C GLY A 392 -8.95 6.15 34.05
N GLN A 393 -10.27 6.16 34.25
CA GLN A 393 -10.96 5.48 35.35
C GLN A 393 -12.42 5.19 35.00
N THR A 394 -13.03 4.27 35.76
CA THR A 394 -14.41 3.81 35.56
C THR A 394 -15.38 4.31 36.62
N ASP A 395 -14.94 5.08 37.61
CA ASP A 395 -15.75 5.51 38.76
C ASP A 395 -16.03 7.01 38.79
N LYS A 396 -15.77 7.72 37.68
CA LYS A 396 -15.95 9.17 37.55
C LYS A 396 -16.70 9.56 36.28
N GLN A 397 -17.22 10.77 36.26
CA GLN A 397 -17.96 11.36 35.15
C GLN A 397 -17.05 12.15 34.19
N VAL A 398 -17.01 11.69 32.94
CA VAL A 398 -16.21 12.28 31.85
C VAL A 398 -17.00 12.25 30.55
N MET A 399 -16.92 13.32 29.77
CA MET A 399 -17.53 13.39 28.45
C MET A 399 -16.53 13.86 27.40
N PHE A 400 -16.55 13.24 26.22
CA PHE A 400 -15.75 13.70 25.10
C PHE A 400 -16.49 13.56 23.77
N GLY A 401 -16.04 14.32 22.78
CA GLY A 401 -16.51 14.19 21.41
C GLY A 401 -16.28 15.46 20.61
N LEU A 402 -17.27 15.86 19.82
CA LEU A 402 -17.18 16.95 18.85
C LEU A 402 -17.97 18.18 19.29
N ALA A 403 -17.34 19.35 19.26
CA ALA A 403 -17.94 20.65 19.60
C ALA A 403 -17.75 21.67 18.48
N ALA A 404 -18.84 22.34 18.06
CA ALA A 404 -18.80 23.44 17.09
C ALA A 404 -18.64 24.82 17.74
N ASN A 405 -18.87 24.92 19.06
CA ASN A 405 -18.79 26.16 19.81
C ASN A 405 -17.77 26.00 20.95
N LEU A 406 -16.82 26.93 21.05
CA LEU A 406 -15.77 26.91 22.08
C LEU A 406 -15.96 28.00 23.17
N SER A 407 -17.03 28.80 23.10
CA SER A 407 -17.23 30.00 23.94
C SER A 407 -17.73 29.73 25.37
N SER A 408 -18.00 28.48 25.73
CA SER A 408 -18.55 28.10 27.03
C SER A 408 -17.78 26.93 27.64
N HIS A 409 -17.83 26.78 28.96
CA HIS A 409 -17.10 25.74 29.68
C HIS A 409 -17.99 24.57 30.13
N THR A 410 -19.25 24.54 29.71
CA THR A 410 -20.22 23.49 30.08
C THR A 410 -20.33 22.42 28.99
N PHE A 411 -20.77 21.22 29.36
CA PHE A 411 -21.01 20.10 28.44
C PHE A 411 -21.98 20.42 27.30
N SER A 412 -22.78 21.48 27.39
CA SER A 412 -23.71 21.91 26.34
C SER A 412 -23.05 22.25 25.00
N VAL A 413 -21.74 22.51 25.00
CA VAL A 413 -20.93 22.75 23.79
C VAL A 413 -20.69 21.50 22.94
N LEU A 414 -20.79 20.31 23.54
CA LEU A 414 -20.58 19.05 22.84
C LEU A 414 -21.82 18.72 21.99
N ASN A 415 -21.64 18.76 20.68
CA ASN A 415 -22.68 18.43 19.72
C ASN A 415 -22.88 16.92 19.58
N TYR A 416 -21.78 16.17 19.64
CA TYR A 416 -21.77 14.71 19.52
C TYR A 416 -20.81 14.14 20.55
N ALA A 417 -21.31 13.45 21.57
CA ALA A 417 -20.47 13.02 22.67
C ALA A 417 -20.74 11.62 23.20
N ILE A 418 -19.67 11.00 23.69
CA ILE A 418 -19.68 9.81 24.53
C ILE A 418 -19.55 10.29 25.97
N PHE A 419 -20.50 9.88 26.81
CA PHE A 419 -20.54 10.19 28.24
C PHE A 419 -20.31 8.92 29.03
N SER A 420 -19.19 8.88 29.76
CA SER A 420 -18.92 7.91 30.81
C SER A 420 -19.49 8.43 32.13
N ASN A 421 -20.46 7.70 32.68
CA ASN A 421 -21.07 7.99 33.98
C ASN A 421 -20.82 6.82 34.92
N ASN A 422 -19.78 6.92 35.75
CA ASN A 422 -19.42 5.88 36.72
C ASN A 422 -19.35 4.49 36.06
N GLY A 423 -18.68 4.43 34.90
CA GLY A 423 -18.37 3.17 34.22
C GLY A 423 -19.37 2.84 33.13
N VAL A 424 -20.54 3.48 33.13
CA VAL A 424 -21.60 3.23 32.15
C VAL A 424 -21.50 4.22 31.01
N ILE A 425 -21.46 3.71 29.78
CA ILE A 425 -21.39 4.53 28.57
C ILE A 425 -22.79 4.93 28.12
N SER A 426 -22.96 6.18 27.75
CA SER A 426 -24.14 6.72 27.08
C SER A 426 -23.72 7.71 26.01
N ILE A 427 -24.63 8.02 25.09
CA ILE A 427 -24.40 9.01 24.05
C ILE A 427 -25.26 10.23 24.34
N ARG A 428 -24.64 11.41 24.19
CA ARG A 428 -25.30 12.70 24.27
C ARG A 428 -25.09 13.46 22.98
N GLU A 429 -26.20 13.86 22.37
CA GLU A 429 -26.21 14.66 21.15
C GLU A 429 -26.98 15.95 21.40
N SER A 430 -26.42 17.08 21.01
CA SER A 430 -27.13 18.36 21.08
C SER A 430 -28.25 18.35 20.04
N GLY A 431 -29.50 18.41 20.50
CA GLY A 431 -30.70 18.53 19.67
C GLY A 431 -31.75 19.39 20.38
N ASN A 432 -32.85 19.70 19.70
CA ASN A 432 -34.05 20.24 20.33
C ASN A 432 -35.18 19.20 20.25
N PRO A 433 -35.44 18.43 21.32
CA PRO A 433 -34.77 18.41 22.63
C PRO A 433 -33.42 17.65 22.61
N PRO A 434 -32.54 17.83 23.64
CA PRO A 434 -31.27 17.10 23.74
C PRO A 434 -31.52 15.60 23.79
N LYS A 435 -30.91 14.83 22.88
CA LYS A 435 -31.09 13.38 22.83
C LYS A 435 -30.11 12.74 23.80
N SER A 436 -30.61 12.21 24.90
CA SER A 436 -29.88 11.28 25.76
C SER A 436 -30.33 9.88 25.42
N LEU A 437 -29.41 9.05 24.93
CA LEU A 437 -29.71 7.66 24.57
C LEU A 437 -29.58 6.73 25.79
N PRO A 438 -30.21 5.53 25.74
CA PRO A 438 -30.04 4.51 26.78
C PRO A 438 -28.57 4.10 26.94
N SER A 439 -28.24 3.48 28.07
CA SER A 439 -26.88 3.02 28.37
C SER A 439 -26.41 1.93 27.41
N PHE A 440 -25.16 2.03 26.94
CA PHE A 440 -24.48 1.07 26.08
C PHE A 440 -23.55 0.13 26.88
N GLY A 441 -23.92 -0.18 28.11
CA GLY A 441 -23.16 -1.08 29.00
C GLY A 441 -21.96 -0.43 29.69
N LYS A 442 -21.19 -1.26 30.39
CA LYS A 442 -19.99 -0.84 31.13
C LYS A 442 -18.74 -0.83 30.24
N HIS A 443 -17.77 0.02 30.58
CA HIS A 443 -16.45 0.04 29.95
C HIS A 443 -15.35 -0.31 30.96
N THR A 444 -14.18 -0.66 30.43
CA THR A 444 -12.93 -0.80 31.16
C THR A 444 -11.95 0.31 30.75
N ILE A 445 -10.91 0.56 31.53
CA ILE A 445 -9.87 1.53 31.19
C ILE A 445 -9.08 1.18 29.92
N ASN A 446 -9.15 -0.07 29.46
CA ASN A 446 -8.48 -0.53 28.23
C ASN A 446 -9.30 -0.25 26.97
N ASP A 447 -10.60 0.02 27.11
CA ASP A 447 -11.49 0.28 25.98
C ASP A 447 -11.14 1.61 25.30
N VAL A 448 -10.99 1.58 23.98
CA VAL A 448 -10.83 2.78 23.15
C VAL A 448 -12.20 3.20 22.65
N PHE A 449 -12.55 4.46 22.91
CA PHE A 449 -13.77 5.06 22.39
C PHE A 449 -13.46 6.07 21.31
N SER A 450 -14.28 6.10 20.27
CA SER A 450 -14.10 7.04 19.15
C SER A 450 -15.42 7.70 18.73
N VAL A 451 -15.32 8.96 18.30
CA VAL A 451 -16.38 9.69 17.59
C VAL A 451 -15.86 10.00 16.19
N LYS A 452 -16.47 9.40 15.17
CA LYS A 452 -16.07 9.49 13.77
C LYS A 452 -17.04 10.35 12.98
N ARG A 453 -16.51 11.19 12.09
CA ARG A 453 -17.23 12.02 11.14
C ARG A 453 -16.83 11.65 9.71
N CYS A 454 -17.82 11.36 8.88
CA CYS A 454 -17.65 11.13 7.44
C CYS A 454 -18.69 11.98 6.70
N GLY A 455 -18.25 13.01 5.97
CA GLY A 455 -19.11 14.08 5.49
C GLY A 455 -19.96 14.67 6.63
N ASN A 456 -21.28 14.52 6.49
CA ASN A 456 -22.27 15.00 7.44
C ASN A 456 -22.73 13.93 8.44
N THR A 457 -22.20 12.72 8.39
CA THR A 457 -22.61 11.59 9.23
C THR A 457 -21.66 11.39 10.40
N ILE A 458 -22.20 11.13 11.59
CA ILE A 458 -21.44 10.81 12.81
C ILE A 458 -21.68 9.36 13.24
N THR A 459 -20.61 8.64 13.56
CA THR A 459 -20.66 7.29 14.15
C THR A 459 -19.80 7.19 15.41
N TYR A 460 -20.23 6.35 16.34
CA TYR A 460 -19.61 6.14 17.65
C TYR A 460 -19.08 4.73 17.74
N LEU A 461 -17.83 4.59 18.16
CA LEU A 461 -17.11 3.32 18.13
C LEU A 461 -16.54 2.98 19.49
N LYS A 462 -16.55 1.68 19.80
CA LYS A 462 -15.88 1.07 20.94
C LYS A 462 -14.96 -0.01 20.38
N ASN A 463 -13.66 0.10 20.65
CA ASN A 463 -12.64 -0.82 20.15
C ASN A 463 -12.74 -1.03 18.62
N GLY A 464 -12.95 0.05 17.87
CA GLY A 464 -13.06 0.02 16.41
C GLY A 464 -14.43 -0.43 15.85
N MET A 465 -15.32 -0.97 16.67
CA MET A 465 -16.67 -1.38 16.23
C MET A 465 -17.68 -0.26 16.44
N VAL A 466 -18.50 0.02 15.42
CA VAL A 466 -19.61 0.97 15.53
C VAL A 466 -20.67 0.39 16.47
N PHE A 467 -20.93 1.06 17.59
CA PHE A 467 -22.01 0.67 18.51
C PHE A 467 -23.22 1.60 18.40
N TYR A 468 -23.09 2.75 17.74
CA TYR A 468 -24.20 3.63 17.41
C TYR A 468 -23.86 4.55 16.22
N ALA A 469 -24.84 4.81 15.37
CA ALA A 469 -24.77 5.80 14.30
C ALA A 469 -25.77 6.93 14.59
N SER A 470 -25.30 8.17 14.48
CA SER A 470 -26.15 9.34 14.72
C SER A 470 -27.22 9.45 13.65
N THR A 471 -28.44 9.80 14.07
CA THR A 471 -29.51 10.22 13.17
C THR A 471 -29.48 11.72 12.89
N VAL A 472 -28.56 12.47 13.52
CA VAL A 472 -28.45 13.93 13.41
C VAL A 472 -27.23 14.27 12.57
N ILE A 473 -27.45 14.88 11.40
CA ILE A 473 -26.36 15.27 10.50
C ILE A 473 -25.59 16.48 11.04
N THR A 474 -24.28 16.50 10.81
CA THR A 474 -23.41 17.64 11.13
C THR A 474 -23.20 18.52 9.89
N THR A 475 -23.26 19.84 10.07
CA THR A 475 -23.02 20.83 8.99
C THR A 475 -21.99 21.89 9.34
N LYS A 476 -21.41 21.83 10.55
CA LYS A 476 -20.47 22.84 11.07
C LYS A 476 -19.06 22.27 11.17
N ASP A 477 -18.06 23.14 11.20
CA ASP A 477 -16.71 22.76 11.64
C ASP A 477 -16.75 22.35 13.10
N MET A 478 -15.98 21.32 13.46
CA MET A 478 -16.02 20.68 14.77
C MET A 478 -14.62 20.59 15.37
N HIS A 479 -14.50 20.71 16.68
CA HIS A 479 -13.27 20.50 17.43
C HIS A 479 -13.41 19.30 18.36
N PHE A 480 -12.29 18.63 18.66
CA PHE A 480 -12.25 17.64 19.71
C PHE A 480 -12.36 18.35 21.06
N CYS A 481 -13.35 17.96 21.85
CA CYS A 481 -13.58 18.49 23.18
C CYS A 481 -13.64 17.36 24.21
N VAL A 482 -13.04 17.60 25.39
CA VAL A 482 -13.15 16.74 26.58
C VAL A 482 -13.56 17.61 27.77
N THR A 483 -14.52 17.16 28.58
CA THR A 483 -14.99 17.85 29.79
C THR A 483 -15.23 16.87 30.93
N PHE A 484 -15.06 17.36 32.16
CA PHE A 484 -15.06 16.55 33.38
C PHE A 484 -15.97 17.18 34.44
N ALA A 485 -16.65 16.35 35.23
CA ALA A 485 -17.40 16.81 36.41
C ALA A 485 -16.66 16.55 37.73
N ASP A 486 -15.94 15.43 37.83
CA ASP A 486 -15.33 14.99 39.09
C ASP A 486 -13.85 15.35 39.16
N LEU A 487 -13.42 15.84 40.34
CA LEU A 487 -12.01 16.12 40.63
C LEU A 487 -11.17 14.85 40.42
N GLY A 488 -10.03 14.99 39.71
CA GLY A 488 -9.13 13.88 39.42
C GLY A 488 -9.62 12.91 38.35
N ALA A 489 -10.72 13.20 37.65
CA ALA A 489 -11.08 12.44 36.46
C ALA A 489 -10.09 12.69 35.33
N SER A 490 -9.61 11.64 34.67
CA SER A 490 -8.70 11.74 33.55
C SER A 490 -9.12 10.92 32.33
N VAL A 491 -8.49 11.26 31.20
CA VAL A 491 -8.48 10.49 29.94
C VAL A 491 -7.05 10.35 29.47
N THR A 492 -6.77 9.27 28.76
CA THR A 492 -5.45 8.97 28.19
C THR A 492 -5.54 8.63 26.71
N ASP A 493 -4.38 8.61 26.05
CA ASP A 493 -4.22 8.16 24.66
C ASP A 493 -5.15 8.88 23.67
N MET A 494 -5.30 10.20 23.86
CA MET A 494 -6.11 11.03 22.97
C MET A 494 -5.45 11.11 21.60
N LEU A 495 -6.21 10.72 20.57
CA LEU A 495 -5.81 10.81 19.18
C LEU A 495 -6.86 11.59 18.40
N GLN A 496 -6.40 12.37 17.43
CA GLN A 496 -7.24 12.96 16.40
C GLN A 496 -6.69 12.47 15.08
N TYR A 497 -7.57 11.80 14.35
CA TYR A 497 -7.37 11.47 12.97
C TYR A 497 -8.17 12.47 12.15
N THR A 498 -7.48 13.28 11.37
CA THR A 498 -8.13 14.04 10.33
C THR A 498 -7.87 13.33 9.00
N SER A 499 -8.91 12.98 8.26
CA SER A 499 -8.70 12.73 6.83
C SER A 499 -8.39 14.10 6.20
N TYR A 500 -7.12 14.36 5.86
CA TYR A 500 -6.65 15.67 5.35
C TYR A 500 -5.83 15.50 4.05
N PRO A 501 -5.70 16.52 3.17
CA PRO A 501 -6.42 17.81 3.07
C PRO A 501 -7.38 17.86 1.88
N ALA A 502 -8.12 18.97 1.74
CA ALA A 502 -8.83 19.38 0.53
C ALA A 502 -7.90 19.74 -0.66
N ASP A 503 -6.61 19.45 -0.53
CA ASP A 503 -5.58 19.67 -1.54
C ASP A 503 -4.83 18.33 -1.67
N GLY A 504 -4.97 17.70 -2.84
CA GLY A 504 -4.39 16.39 -3.13
C GLY A 504 -2.91 16.29 -2.74
N LEU A 505 -2.54 15.11 -2.24
CA LEU A 505 -1.27 14.79 -1.61
C LEU A 505 -0.09 14.70 -2.61
N PHE A 506 -0.09 15.50 -3.67
CA PHE A 506 0.96 15.49 -4.69
C PHE A 506 1.90 16.69 -4.51
N GLY A 507 3.08 16.41 -3.97
CA GLY A 507 4.24 17.27 -4.14
C GLY A 507 5.22 16.64 -5.13
N ILE A 508 6.03 17.47 -5.80
CA ILE A 508 7.17 17.03 -6.61
C ILE A 508 8.44 17.40 -5.83
N LYS A 509 9.39 16.47 -5.71
CA LYS A 509 10.71 16.75 -5.12
C LYS A 509 11.38 17.86 -5.92
N ASN A 510 12.12 18.71 -5.24
CA ASN A 510 12.91 19.75 -5.91
C ASN A 510 14.05 19.11 -6.74
N VAL A 511 13.76 18.84 -8.02
CA VAL A 511 14.72 18.39 -9.04
C VAL A 511 15.04 19.57 -9.95
N LYS A 512 16.31 19.75 -10.28
CA LYS A 512 16.78 20.89 -11.07
C LYS A 512 16.06 20.93 -12.42
N GLY A 513 15.42 22.06 -12.72
CA GLY A 513 14.69 22.27 -13.96
C GLY A 513 13.23 21.80 -13.93
N ILE A 514 12.80 21.08 -12.90
CA ILE A 514 11.41 20.63 -12.73
C ILE A 514 10.61 21.66 -11.92
N SER A 515 9.40 21.99 -12.37
CA SER A 515 8.44 22.77 -11.60
C SER A 515 7.01 22.23 -11.75
N LEU A 516 6.23 22.33 -10.69
CA LEU A 516 4.80 21.99 -10.66
C LEU A 516 3.96 23.26 -10.55
N ASN A 517 3.07 23.48 -11.50
CA ASN A 517 1.96 24.41 -11.29
C ASN A 517 0.86 23.69 -10.50
N LYS A 518 0.70 24.00 -9.21
CA LYS A 518 -0.26 23.31 -8.34
C LYS A 518 -1.73 23.53 -8.75
N ALA A 519 -2.03 24.66 -9.39
CA ALA A 519 -3.39 24.99 -9.81
C ALA A 519 -3.80 24.25 -11.09
N THR A 520 -2.89 24.19 -12.07
CA THR A 520 -3.15 23.53 -13.37
C THR A 520 -2.69 22.07 -13.40
N ARG A 521 -1.87 21.65 -12.43
CA ARG A 521 -1.20 20.35 -12.34
C ARG A 521 -0.26 20.03 -13.50
N GLU A 522 0.22 21.07 -14.17
CA GLU A 522 1.23 20.96 -15.23
C GLU A 522 2.62 20.80 -14.62
N VAL A 523 3.39 19.86 -15.17
CA VAL A 523 4.82 19.68 -14.86
C VAL A 523 5.63 20.28 -15.99
N SER A 524 6.52 21.20 -15.63
CA SER A 524 7.45 21.80 -16.58
C SER A 524 8.87 21.30 -16.36
N TYR A 525 9.60 21.06 -17.44
CA TYR A 525 11.05 20.87 -17.45
C TYR A 525 11.71 22.02 -18.21
N ASN A 526 12.60 22.76 -17.55
CA ASN A 526 13.27 23.96 -18.08
C ASN A 526 12.29 24.98 -18.71
N HIS A 527 11.15 25.21 -18.05
CA HIS A 527 10.05 26.11 -18.46
C HIS A 527 9.16 25.63 -19.61
N THR A 528 9.33 24.40 -20.09
CA THR A 528 8.42 23.77 -21.05
C THR A 528 7.48 22.82 -20.33
N VAL A 529 6.17 22.96 -20.52
CA VAL A 529 5.18 21.99 -20.01
C VAL A 529 5.35 20.67 -20.76
N VAL A 530 5.80 19.64 -20.05
CA VAL A 530 6.12 18.32 -20.61
C VAL A 530 5.17 17.23 -20.12
N ALA A 531 4.43 17.48 -19.03
CA ALA A 531 3.47 16.52 -18.51
C ALA A 531 2.31 17.21 -17.79
N THR A 532 1.21 16.48 -17.62
CA THR A 532 0.11 16.86 -16.72
C THR A 532 -0.15 15.72 -15.75
N ILE A 533 -0.32 16.03 -14.47
CA ILE A 533 -0.71 15.05 -13.45
C ILE A 533 -2.22 15.00 -13.38
N ASN A 534 -2.78 13.83 -13.70
CA ASN A 534 -4.21 13.59 -13.63
C ASN A 534 -4.59 12.62 -12.49
N GLN A 535 -5.64 12.99 -11.76
CA GLN A 535 -6.36 12.08 -10.84
C GLN A 535 -7.43 11.28 -11.57
N ASP A 536 -7.80 11.69 -12.79
CA ASP A 536 -8.58 10.81 -13.64
C ASP A 536 -7.71 9.61 -14.04
N LYS A 537 -8.24 8.42 -13.76
CA LYS A 537 -7.65 7.15 -14.10
C LYS A 537 -8.09 6.70 -15.47
N ILE A 538 -7.28 5.87 -16.09
CA ILE A 538 -7.68 5.15 -17.30
C ILE A 538 -8.48 3.93 -16.84
N PRO A 539 -9.74 3.77 -17.28
CA PRO A 539 -10.50 2.57 -16.95
C PRO A 539 -9.85 1.35 -17.59
N LYS A 540 -9.95 0.18 -16.95
CA LYS A 540 -9.52 -1.07 -17.56
C LYS A 540 -10.39 -1.38 -18.77
N PHE A 541 -9.75 -1.70 -19.88
CA PHE A 541 -10.41 -2.04 -21.14
C PHE A 541 -10.55 -3.56 -21.33
N ASP A 542 -11.04 -4.24 -20.30
CA ASP A 542 -10.84 -5.69 -20.13
C ASP A 542 -12.10 -6.54 -20.28
N LEU A 543 -13.30 -5.97 -20.16
CA LEU A 543 -14.54 -6.72 -20.34
C LEU A 543 -15.36 -6.13 -21.50
N GLY A 544 -16.00 -7.00 -22.25
CA GLY A 544 -16.84 -6.62 -23.39
C GLY A 544 -16.39 -7.27 -24.71
N ARG A 545 -16.82 -6.69 -25.84
CA ARG A 545 -16.55 -7.23 -27.19
C ARG A 545 -16.58 -6.14 -28.26
N GLY A 546 -16.00 -6.45 -29.42
CA GLY A 546 -16.20 -5.66 -30.65
C GLY A 546 -15.50 -4.30 -30.69
N TYR A 547 -14.42 -4.13 -29.92
CA TYR A 547 -13.60 -2.94 -29.92
C TYR A 547 -12.11 -3.31 -29.93
N THR A 548 -11.29 -2.36 -30.39
CA THR A 548 -9.85 -2.36 -30.29
C THR A 548 -9.42 -1.13 -29.50
N VAL A 549 -8.45 -1.28 -28.61
CA VAL A 549 -7.84 -0.15 -27.90
C VAL A 549 -6.70 0.40 -28.77
N THR A 550 -6.82 1.65 -29.22
CA THR A 550 -5.83 2.29 -30.12
C THR A 550 -5.19 3.49 -29.45
N GLY A 551 -4.19 3.26 -28.60
CA GLY A 551 -3.61 4.25 -27.68
C GLY A 551 -3.83 3.85 -26.22
N ILE A 552 -3.54 4.74 -25.26
CA ILE A 552 -3.71 4.38 -23.83
C ILE A 552 -5.18 4.46 -23.38
N ASN A 553 -5.95 5.41 -23.92
CA ASN A 553 -7.29 5.76 -23.45
C ASN A 553 -8.30 5.96 -24.61
N THR A 554 -8.10 5.25 -25.71
CA THR A 554 -8.88 5.41 -26.94
C THR A 554 -9.45 4.07 -27.38
N LEU A 555 -10.74 4.04 -27.70
CA LEU A 555 -11.45 2.88 -28.21
C LEU A 555 -11.85 3.13 -29.66
N LEU A 556 -11.57 2.14 -30.50
CA LEU A 556 -12.08 2.03 -31.85
C LEU A 556 -13.01 0.82 -31.92
N PHE A 557 -14.29 1.03 -32.19
CA PHE A 557 -15.27 -0.03 -32.28
C PHE A 557 -15.14 -0.77 -33.61
N THR A 558 -14.53 -1.95 -33.56
CA THR A 558 -14.23 -2.81 -34.71
C THR A 558 -14.80 -4.20 -34.44
N PHE A 559 -15.83 -4.60 -35.19
CA PHE A 559 -16.53 -5.87 -35.00
C PHE A 559 -16.87 -6.49 -36.35
N ILE A 560 -16.83 -7.83 -36.40
CA ILE A 560 -17.14 -8.59 -37.61
C ILE A 560 -18.66 -8.75 -37.69
N GLY A 561 -19.30 -8.16 -38.71
CA GLY A 561 -20.75 -8.19 -38.84
C GLY A 561 -21.31 -7.06 -39.71
N PRO A 562 -22.61 -6.73 -39.59
CA PRO A 562 -23.24 -5.63 -40.34
C PRO A 562 -22.64 -4.28 -39.94
N LYS A 563 -22.75 -3.27 -40.82
CA LYS A 563 -22.14 -1.93 -40.59
C LYS A 563 -22.64 -1.22 -39.33
N SER A 564 -23.85 -1.54 -38.86
CA SER A 564 -24.43 -0.99 -37.63
C SER A 564 -25.29 -2.02 -36.88
N GLY A 565 -25.24 -2.04 -35.55
CA GLY A 565 -26.16 -2.82 -34.71
C GLY A 565 -25.86 -2.72 -33.21
N TRP A 566 -26.87 -2.39 -32.40
CA TRP A 566 -26.74 -2.37 -30.95
C TRP A 566 -26.44 -3.75 -30.38
N GLY A 567 -25.46 -3.82 -29.47
CA GLY A 567 -24.99 -5.05 -28.86
C GLY A 567 -23.85 -5.74 -29.63
N LEU A 568 -23.47 -5.27 -30.82
CA LEU A 568 -22.32 -5.84 -31.54
C LEU A 568 -20.99 -5.46 -30.90
N ALA A 569 -20.91 -4.25 -30.32
CA ALA A 569 -19.73 -3.79 -29.63
C ALA A 569 -20.03 -2.99 -28.37
N GLY A 570 -19.21 -3.21 -27.35
CA GLY A 570 -19.34 -2.57 -26.05
C GLY A 570 -18.19 -2.90 -25.14
N LEU A 571 -17.72 -1.88 -24.44
CA LEU A 571 -16.80 -1.97 -23.31
C LEU A 571 -17.61 -1.90 -22.01
N TYR A 572 -17.24 -2.78 -21.09
CA TYR A 572 -17.58 -2.71 -19.68
C TYR A 572 -16.28 -2.77 -18.89
N SER A 573 -16.00 -1.79 -18.02
CA SER A 573 -14.74 -1.80 -17.28
C SER A 573 -14.86 -2.60 -15.99
N SER A 574 -13.85 -3.42 -15.68
CA SER A 574 -13.70 -3.96 -14.32
C SER A 574 -13.27 -2.90 -13.30
N SER A 575 -12.72 -1.77 -13.76
CA SER A 575 -12.53 -0.58 -12.91
C SER A 575 -13.90 0.00 -12.57
N TYR A 576 -14.15 0.31 -11.30
CA TYR A 576 -15.42 0.90 -10.85
C TYR A 576 -15.18 2.00 -9.81
N MET A 577 -16.18 2.86 -9.63
CA MET A 577 -16.20 3.85 -8.54
C MET A 577 -17.20 3.37 -7.49
N LYS A 578 -16.74 3.16 -6.25
CA LYS A 578 -17.58 2.57 -5.17
C LYS A 578 -18.63 3.55 -4.65
N HIS A 579 -18.32 4.84 -4.76
CA HIS A 579 -19.13 5.94 -4.30
C HIS A 579 -19.25 6.98 -5.42
N ASP A 580 -19.25 8.27 -5.12
CA ASP A 580 -19.32 9.29 -6.16
C ASP A 580 -18.11 9.27 -7.08
N GLY A 581 -18.35 9.63 -8.33
CA GLY A 581 -17.31 9.59 -9.34
C GLY A 581 -17.80 10.07 -10.69
N ARG A 582 -16.90 10.04 -11.67
CA ARG A 582 -17.12 10.59 -13.00
C ARG A 582 -16.54 9.67 -14.06
N ILE A 583 -17.20 9.59 -15.20
CA ILE A 583 -16.62 9.14 -16.47
C ILE A 583 -16.58 10.33 -17.43
N SER A 584 -15.48 10.50 -18.15
CA SER A 584 -15.31 11.52 -19.19
C SER A 584 -14.63 10.95 -20.43
N LEU A 585 -15.00 11.48 -21.60
CA LEU A 585 -14.40 11.13 -22.89
C LEU A 585 -14.66 12.22 -23.93
N SER A 586 -13.98 12.10 -25.08
CA SER A 586 -14.23 12.88 -26.29
C SER A 586 -14.62 11.97 -27.44
N MET A 587 -15.43 12.49 -28.36
CA MET A 587 -15.83 11.75 -29.56
C MET A 587 -14.75 11.91 -30.64
N GLY A 588 -14.33 10.81 -31.27
CA GLY A 588 -13.34 10.85 -32.35
C GLY A 588 -13.91 11.41 -33.67
N GLN A 589 -15.23 11.42 -33.80
CA GLN A 589 -15.96 11.96 -34.93
C GLN A 589 -17.39 12.38 -34.53
N THR A 590 -18.07 13.11 -35.40
CA THR A 590 -19.43 13.64 -35.16
C THR A 590 -20.52 12.91 -35.95
N ASP A 591 -20.17 11.94 -36.78
CA ASP A 591 -21.08 11.21 -37.68
C ASP A 591 -21.24 9.73 -37.28
N SER A 592 -21.01 9.41 -36.01
CA SER A 592 -21.23 8.08 -35.43
C SER A 592 -22.01 8.15 -34.13
N GLN A 593 -22.68 7.06 -33.80
CA GLN A 593 -23.44 6.86 -32.57
C GLN A 593 -22.57 6.26 -31.47
N VAL A 594 -22.56 6.88 -30.29
CA VAL A 594 -21.88 6.35 -29.10
C VAL A 594 -22.69 6.65 -27.85
N MET A 595 -22.89 5.65 -27.00
CA MET A 595 -23.44 5.83 -25.66
C MET A 595 -22.38 5.52 -24.61
N PHE A 596 -22.29 6.35 -23.59
CA PHE A 596 -21.44 6.07 -22.44
C PHE A 596 -22.10 6.48 -21.13
N GLY A 597 -21.75 5.79 -20.06
CA GLY A 597 -22.18 6.12 -18.72
C GLY A 597 -21.92 4.99 -17.73
N PHE A 598 -22.85 4.80 -16.81
CA PHE A 598 -22.70 3.81 -15.74
C PHE A 598 -23.65 2.63 -15.94
N GLY A 599 -23.07 1.43 -15.97
CA GLY A 599 -23.78 0.15 -15.93
C GLY A 599 -23.80 -0.41 -14.50
N ASN A 600 -24.79 -1.25 -14.20
CA ASN A 600 -24.77 -2.09 -12.99
C ASN A 600 -24.11 -3.44 -13.33
N LYS A 601 -23.56 -4.15 -12.34
CA LYS A 601 -22.73 -5.37 -12.54
C LYS A 601 -23.40 -6.46 -13.38
N ASP A 602 -24.73 -6.46 -13.42
CA ASP A 602 -25.55 -7.45 -14.12
C ASP A 602 -26.07 -7.00 -15.51
N ILE A 603 -25.74 -5.77 -15.96
CA ILE A 603 -26.33 -5.17 -17.17
C ILE A 603 -25.24 -4.77 -18.17
N SER A 604 -25.28 -5.32 -19.38
CA SER A 604 -24.32 -5.04 -20.47
C SER A 604 -24.57 -3.73 -21.23
N GLN A 605 -25.35 -2.80 -20.66
CA GLN A 605 -25.72 -1.51 -21.26
C GLN A 605 -25.78 -0.42 -20.18
N PRO A 606 -25.37 0.83 -20.49
CA PRO A 606 -25.40 1.90 -19.51
C PRO A 606 -26.85 2.36 -19.28
N TYR A 607 -27.33 2.26 -18.04
CA TYR A 607 -28.72 2.59 -17.67
C TYR A 607 -28.92 4.11 -17.51
N HIS A 608 -27.86 4.82 -17.15
CA HIS A 608 -27.79 6.27 -17.12
C HIS A 608 -26.64 6.74 -18.00
N CYS A 609 -26.95 7.36 -19.13
CA CYS A 609 -25.95 7.61 -20.16
C CYS A 609 -26.14 8.92 -20.93
N MET A 610 -25.04 9.37 -21.53
CA MET A 610 -25.03 10.33 -22.61
C MET A 610 -24.99 9.57 -23.92
N PHE A 611 -25.87 9.94 -24.83
CA PHE A 611 -25.92 9.45 -26.19
C PHE A 611 -25.46 10.56 -27.14
N ALA A 612 -24.25 10.40 -27.67
CA ALA A 612 -23.79 11.17 -28.82
C ALA A 612 -24.38 10.53 -30.07
N ASN A 613 -25.32 11.24 -30.69
CA ASN A 613 -26.12 10.74 -31.81
C ASN A 613 -25.89 11.64 -33.02
N ASN A 614 -24.86 11.32 -33.83
CA ASN A 614 -24.60 11.98 -35.11
C ASN A 614 -24.56 13.52 -35.00
N GLY A 615 -23.75 14.02 -34.08
CA GLY A 615 -23.43 15.45 -33.95
C GLY A 615 -24.28 16.20 -32.94
N VAL A 616 -25.26 15.54 -32.29
CA VAL A 616 -26.01 16.07 -31.16
C VAL A 616 -25.91 15.20 -29.91
N ILE A 617 -26.05 15.82 -28.74
CA ILE A 617 -26.05 15.15 -27.44
C ILE A 617 -27.49 14.96 -26.96
N VAL A 618 -27.78 13.77 -26.44
CA VAL A 618 -29.01 13.44 -25.73
C VAL A 618 -28.65 12.71 -24.42
N VAL A 619 -29.48 12.82 -23.40
CA VAL A 619 -29.35 12.03 -22.16
C VAL A 619 -30.46 10.98 -22.10
N ILE A 620 -30.09 9.76 -21.72
CA ILE A 620 -31.01 8.63 -21.54
C ILE A 620 -30.87 8.10 -20.11
N GLU A 621 -32.01 8.04 -19.41
CA GLU A 621 -32.14 7.60 -18.01
C GLU A 621 -33.24 6.54 -17.94
N GLY A 622 -32.85 5.26 -17.90
CA GLY A 622 -33.78 4.14 -18.04
C GLY A 622 -34.56 4.19 -19.36
N SER A 623 -35.87 4.45 -19.29
CA SER A 623 -36.75 4.59 -20.47
C SER A 623 -36.97 6.04 -20.92
N LYS A 624 -36.44 7.01 -20.19
CA LYS A 624 -36.60 8.44 -20.49
C LYS A 624 -35.46 8.93 -21.38
N THR A 625 -35.79 9.77 -22.35
CA THR A 625 -34.81 10.39 -23.27
C THR A 625 -35.09 11.88 -23.34
N THR A 626 -34.07 12.71 -23.15
CA THR A 626 -34.22 14.17 -23.22
C THR A 626 -34.41 14.63 -24.67
N ALA A 627 -34.83 15.89 -24.85
CA ALA A 627 -34.60 16.58 -26.12
C ALA A 627 -33.09 16.75 -26.38
N SER A 628 -32.73 17.14 -27.60
CA SER A 628 -31.33 17.46 -27.93
C SER A 628 -30.81 18.58 -27.02
N LEU A 629 -29.65 18.34 -26.41
CA LEU A 629 -28.95 19.27 -25.51
C LEU A 629 -27.88 20.09 -26.25
N GLY A 630 -27.97 20.14 -27.59
CA GLY A 630 -27.05 20.89 -28.45
C GLY A 630 -26.08 20.01 -29.23
N LYS A 631 -25.30 20.66 -30.09
CA LYS A 631 -24.29 20.02 -30.95
C LYS A 631 -23.00 19.73 -30.17
N TYR A 632 -22.21 18.76 -30.62
CA TYR A 632 -20.85 18.54 -30.16
C TYR A 632 -19.84 18.50 -31.31
N THR A 633 -18.58 18.75 -30.99
CA THR A 633 -17.41 18.60 -31.86
C THR A 633 -16.45 17.55 -31.28
N THR A 634 -15.41 17.19 -32.03
CA THR A 634 -14.37 16.26 -31.56
C THR A 634 -13.49 16.83 -30.44
N GLU A 635 -13.49 18.16 -30.29
CA GLU A 635 -12.75 18.86 -29.23
C GLU A 635 -13.53 18.92 -27.90
N ASP A 636 -14.82 18.59 -27.93
CA ASP A 636 -15.65 18.64 -26.73
C ASP A 636 -15.33 17.46 -25.79
N VAL A 637 -15.26 17.75 -24.49
CA VAL A 637 -15.17 16.76 -23.42
C VAL A 637 -16.56 16.58 -22.82
N LEU A 638 -17.09 15.36 -22.95
CA LEU A 638 -18.37 14.97 -22.42
C LEU A 638 -18.16 14.19 -21.13
N SER A 639 -19.02 14.40 -20.12
CA SER A 639 -18.90 13.63 -18.89
C SER A 639 -20.16 13.50 -18.09
N ILE A 640 -20.22 12.39 -17.36
CA ILE A 640 -21.30 12.05 -16.43
C ILE A 640 -20.66 11.88 -15.06
N GLU A 641 -21.24 12.55 -14.08
CA GLU A 641 -20.70 12.70 -12.74
C GLU A 641 -21.79 12.36 -11.73
N ARG A 642 -21.54 11.44 -10.79
CA ARG A 642 -22.39 11.23 -9.62
C ARG A 642 -21.88 12.08 -8.47
N ARG A 643 -22.77 12.80 -7.77
CA ARG A 643 -22.50 13.47 -6.48
C ARG A 643 -23.67 13.25 -5.53
N ASN A 644 -23.40 12.71 -4.36
CA ASN A 644 -24.39 12.35 -3.34
C ASN A 644 -25.59 11.62 -3.97
N TYR A 645 -25.32 10.57 -4.74
CA TYR A 645 -26.30 9.78 -5.51
C TYR A 645 -26.91 10.48 -6.74
N THR A 646 -26.87 11.80 -6.87
CA THR A 646 -27.41 12.54 -8.02
C THR A 646 -26.45 12.54 -9.21
N LEU A 647 -26.95 12.30 -10.42
CA LEU A 647 -26.17 12.37 -11.66
C LEU A 647 -26.21 13.78 -12.30
N ILE A 648 -25.05 14.22 -12.77
CA ILE A 648 -24.80 15.53 -13.38
C ILE A 648 -24.09 15.28 -14.71
N TYR A 649 -24.68 15.81 -15.79
CA TYR A 649 -24.18 15.68 -17.15
C TYR A 649 -23.52 16.99 -17.57
N ARG A 650 -22.30 16.91 -18.10
CA ARG A 650 -21.52 18.08 -18.47
C ARG A 650 -20.96 17.99 -19.88
N LYS A 651 -20.83 19.16 -20.50
CA LYS A 651 -20.06 19.41 -21.71
C LYS A 651 -19.03 20.49 -21.40
N ASN A 652 -17.75 20.20 -21.60
CA ASN A 652 -16.62 21.11 -21.30
C ASN A 652 -16.70 21.68 -19.87
N GLY A 653 -17.10 20.85 -18.91
CA GLY A 653 -17.29 21.24 -17.51
C GLY A 653 -18.59 21.99 -17.19
N VAL A 654 -19.33 22.47 -18.19
CA VAL A 654 -20.62 23.15 -17.99
C VAL A 654 -21.74 22.12 -17.84
N ILE A 655 -22.62 22.31 -16.84
CA ILE A 655 -23.78 21.43 -16.63
C ILE A 655 -24.76 21.63 -17.78
N ILE A 656 -25.14 20.52 -18.43
CA ILE A 656 -26.15 20.50 -19.51
C ILE A 656 -27.40 19.72 -19.13
N ASN A 657 -27.32 18.86 -18.12
CA ASN A 657 -28.48 18.20 -17.52
C ASN A 657 -28.15 17.77 -16.08
N THR A 658 -29.18 17.67 -15.23
CA THR A 658 -29.10 17.09 -13.89
C THR A 658 -30.23 16.10 -13.74
N SER A 659 -29.90 14.89 -13.31
CA SER A 659 -30.88 13.83 -13.14
C SER A 659 -31.87 14.16 -12.03
N THR A 660 -33.07 13.62 -12.17
CA THR A 660 -34.07 13.58 -11.10
C THR A 660 -34.11 12.22 -10.39
N GLU A 661 -33.30 11.26 -10.86
CA GLU A 661 -33.18 9.92 -10.29
C GLU A 661 -31.87 9.78 -9.53
N ASP A 662 -31.92 9.08 -8.40
CA ASP A 662 -30.73 8.76 -7.61
C ASP A 662 -30.13 7.43 -8.11
N LEU A 663 -28.82 7.40 -8.29
CA LEU A 663 -28.08 6.19 -8.64
C LEU A 663 -27.35 5.64 -7.41
N VAL A 664 -27.75 4.46 -6.95
CA VAL A 664 -27.16 3.73 -5.82
C VAL A 664 -26.30 2.56 -6.32
N GLY A 665 -25.23 2.23 -5.59
CA GLY A 665 -24.34 1.10 -5.90
C GLY A 665 -23.03 1.51 -6.58
N ASP A 666 -22.22 0.52 -6.94
CA ASP A 666 -20.94 0.71 -7.62
C ASP A 666 -21.17 1.19 -9.06
N LEU A 667 -20.35 2.14 -9.52
CA LEU A 667 -20.45 2.71 -10.86
C LEU A 667 -19.45 2.03 -11.79
N HIS A 668 -19.95 1.23 -12.72
CA HIS A 668 -19.12 0.61 -13.76
C HIS A 668 -19.15 1.42 -15.06
N PRO A 669 -18.01 2.00 -15.48
CA PRO A 669 -17.85 2.66 -16.77
C PRO A 669 -18.23 1.73 -17.91
N THR A 670 -19.22 2.13 -18.69
CA THR A 670 -19.72 1.36 -19.83
C THR A 670 -19.78 2.27 -21.05
N ILE A 671 -19.24 1.81 -22.17
CA ILE A 671 -19.22 2.55 -23.45
C ILE A 671 -19.63 1.58 -24.55
N ILE A 672 -20.68 1.92 -25.29
CA ILE A 672 -21.21 1.09 -26.37
C ILE A 672 -21.38 1.91 -27.63
N SER A 673 -21.26 1.26 -28.78
CA SER A 673 -21.55 1.86 -30.08
C SER A 673 -22.20 0.82 -30.98
N PRO A 674 -23.22 1.20 -31.76
CA PRO A 674 -23.74 0.35 -32.79
C PRO A 674 -22.91 0.44 -34.07
N ASP A 675 -22.10 1.49 -34.26
CA ASP A 675 -21.51 1.83 -35.56
C ASP A 675 -20.09 1.28 -35.67
N HIS A 676 -19.85 0.55 -36.76
CA HIS A 676 -18.51 0.05 -37.07
C HIS A 676 -17.59 1.23 -37.44
N GLY A 677 -16.45 1.35 -36.75
CA GLY A 677 -15.50 2.45 -36.92
C GLY A 677 -15.76 3.65 -36.00
N ALA A 678 -16.78 3.58 -35.13
CA ALA A 678 -16.96 4.57 -34.07
C ALA A 678 -15.68 4.69 -33.22
N LYS A 679 -15.27 5.92 -32.89
CA LYS A 679 -14.07 6.18 -32.09
C LYS A 679 -14.41 7.07 -30.91
N VAL A 680 -13.90 6.72 -29.73
CA VAL A 680 -13.85 7.61 -28.57
C VAL A 680 -12.42 7.73 -28.08
N THR A 681 -12.04 8.94 -27.69
CA THR A 681 -10.70 9.29 -27.22
C THR A 681 -10.78 9.85 -25.80
N ASN A 682 -9.61 9.94 -25.15
CA ASN A 682 -9.49 10.56 -23.83
C ASN A 682 -10.44 9.97 -22.78
N VAL A 683 -10.66 8.65 -22.83
CA VAL A 683 -11.55 7.95 -21.89
C VAL A 683 -10.91 7.91 -20.51
N GLN A 684 -11.60 8.48 -19.53
CA GLN A 684 -11.09 8.71 -18.20
C GLN A 684 -12.19 8.48 -17.15
N ILE A 685 -11.80 8.04 -15.95
CA ILE A 685 -12.69 7.86 -14.80
C ILE A 685 -12.11 8.53 -13.56
N ARG A 686 -12.94 9.05 -12.66
CA ARG A 686 -12.49 9.58 -11.36
C ARG A 686 -13.40 9.09 -10.26
N ASP A 687 -12.83 8.49 -9.22
CA ASP A 687 -13.54 8.27 -7.98
C ASP A 687 -13.32 9.50 -7.09
N PHE A 688 -14.39 10.12 -6.60
CA PHE A 688 -14.30 11.33 -5.77
C PHE A 688 -14.02 11.03 -4.30
N TYR A 689 -14.03 9.74 -3.93
CA TYR A 689 -13.73 9.26 -2.59
C TYR A 689 -12.35 8.59 -2.51
N THR A 690 -11.53 8.62 -3.57
CA THR A 690 -10.10 8.32 -3.45
C THR A 690 -9.49 9.37 -2.54
N LYS A 691 -9.22 8.99 -1.29
CA LYS A 691 -8.88 9.91 -0.20
C LYS A 691 -7.51 10.59 -0.36
N THR A 692 -6.68 10.15 -1.32
CA THR A 692 -5.35 10.68 -1.65
C THR A 692 -4.94 10.23 -3.07
N ASP A 693 -3.85 10.75 -3.64
CA ASP A 693 -3.24 10.26 -4.89
C ASP A 693 -2.65 8.83 -4.77
N THR A 694 -2.85 8.16 -3.62
CA THR A 694 -2.36 6.81 -3.27
C THR A 694 -2.98 5.71 -4.11
N ASP A 695 -4.20 5.91 -4.62
CA ASP A 695 -4.86 4.94 -5.50
C ASP A 695 -4.35 4.98 -6.96
N GLY A 696 -3.22 5.65 -7.20
CA GLY A 696 -2.64 5.88 -8.52
C GLY A 696 -2.99 7.25 -9.08
N PHE A 697 -1.98 8.09 -9.33
CA PHE A 697 -2.08 9.24 -10.23
C PHE A 697 -1.34 8.95 -11.54
N TYR A 698 -1.86 9.52 -12.62
CA TYR A 698 -1.27 9.37 -13.94
C TYR A 698 -0.47 10.61 -14.29
N ILE A 699 0.79 10.43 -14.66
CA ILE A 699 1.55 11.47 -15.34
C ILE A 699 1.41 11.20 -16.83
N MET A 700 0.64 12.05 -17.51
CA MET A 700 0.54 12.02 -18.96
C MET A 700 1.61 12.93 -19.54
N LEU A 701 2.61 12.33 -20.17
CA LEU A 701 3.63 13.04 -20.93
C LEU A 701 3.02 13.53 -22.25
N ASN A 702 3.50 14.65 -22.75
CA ASN A 702 3.07 15.21 -24.03
C ASN A 702 4.21 15.19 -25.06
N GLU A 703 3.90 15.58 -26.29
CA GLU A 703 4.81 15.63 -27.45
C GLU A 703 6.09 16.45 -27.25
N LYS A 704 6.15 17.27 -26.20
CA LYS A 704 7.30 18.12 -25.86
C LYS A 704 8.24 17.48 -24.84
N ALA A 705 7.88 16.33 -24.28
CA ALA A 705 8.72 15.60 -23.34
C ALA A 705 9.93 14.98 -24.07
N SER A 706 11.15 15.40 -23.69
CA SER A 706 12.39 14.71 -24.10
C SER A 706 12.76 13.60 -23.12
N GLN A 707 13.65 12.68 -23.49
CA GLN A 707 14.14 11.64 -22.58
C GLN A 707 14.65 12.21 -21.25
N ALA A 708 15.43 13.30 -21.30
CA ALA A 708 15.92 13.99 -20.11
C ALA A 708 14.80 14.59 -19.25
N ALA A 709 13.69 15.03 -19.87
CA ALA A 709 12.52 15.51 -19.15
C ALA A 709 11.78 14.35 -18.46
N ILE A 710 11.68 13.20 -19.11
CA ILE A 710 11.04 11.99 -18.58
C ILE A 710 11.79 11.46 -17.35
N ASP A 711 13.12 11.34 -17.46
CA ASP A 711 13.96 10.88 -16.36
C ASP A 711 13.88 11.85 -15.16
N ALA A 712 13.89 13.15 -15.43
CA ALA A 712 13.76 14.17 -14.39
C ALA A 712 12.37 14.17 -13.73
N VAL A 713 11.30 13.96 -14.49
CA VAL A 713 9.94 13.82 -13.96
C VAL A 713 9.81 12.56 -13.11
N ALA A 714 10.34 11.42 -13.57
CA ALA A 714 10.33 10.16 -12.82
C ALA A 714 11.09 10.28 -11.48
N GLU A 715 12.29 10.89 -11.49
CA GLU A 715 13.06 11.14 -10.28
C GLU A 715 12.34 12.08 -9.30
N ALA A 716 11.67 13.11 -9.83
CA ALA A 716 11.02 14.10 -9.00
C ALA A 716 9.77 13.56 -8.29
N VAL A 717 9.18 12.48 -8.82
CA VAL A 717 7.95 11.85 -8.35
C VAL A 717 8.22 10.70 -7.37
N SER A 718 9.37 10.02 -7.48
CA SER A 718 9.70 8.84 -6.67
C SER A 718 10.04 9.13 -5.19
N CYS A 719 10.19 10.39 -4.76
CA CYS A 719 10.72 10.73 -3.43
C CYS A 719 9.77 11.53 -2.52
N GLN A 720 8.51 11.71 -2.89
CA GLN A 720 7.54 12.54 -2.14
C GLN A 720 6.57 11.75 -1.28
N ILE A 721 6.61 10.42 -1.36
CA ILE A 721 5.78 9.54 -0.56
C ILE A 721 6.73 8.87 0.43
N ASP A 722 6.65 9.20 1.71
CA ASP A 722 7.42 8.54 2.79
C ASP A 722 6.95 7.07 3.02
N ASP A 723 6.29 6.47 2.03
CA ASP A 723 5.77 5.10 2.06
C ASP A 723 6.74 4.23 1.22
N PRO A 724 7.52 3.31 1.85
CA PRO A 724 8.68 2.59 1.30
C PRO A 724 8.43 1.74 0.04
N ASP A 725 7.29 1.87 -0.60
CA ASP A 725 6.60 0.79 -1.24
C ASP A 725 5.75 1.39 -2.39
N VAL A 726 6.36 2.21 -3.25
CA VAL A 726 5.73 2.79 -4.46
C VAL A 726 5.96 1.89 -5.68
N THR A 727 4.90 1.37 -6.28
CA THR A 727 4.95 0.65 -7.56
C THR A 727 4.69 1.61 -8.74
N VAL A 728 5.60 1.68 -9.72
CA VAL A 728 5.41 2.44 -10.96
C VAL A 728 5.00 1.50 -12.09
N GLU A 729 3.76 1.60 -12.54
CA GLU A 729 3.26 0.91 -13.74
C GLU A 729 3.42 1.81 -14.96
N ILE A 730 4.00 1.25 -16.02
CA ILE A 730 4.22 1.96 -17.27
C ILE A 730 3.16 1.48 -18.27
N PHE A 731 2.26 2.37 -18.68
CA PHE A 731 1.28 2.09 -19.72
C PHE A 731 1.76 2.62 -21.06
N TYR A 732 1.76 1.75 -22.06
CA TYR A 732 2.14 2.04 -23.45
C TYR A 732 1.15 1.39 -24.43
N SER A 733 1.07 1.90 -25.65
CA SER A 733 0.17 1.33 -26.68
C SER A 733 0.67 -0.05 -27.15
N ALA A 734 -0.25 -0.98 -27.42
CA ALA A 734 0.05 -2.36 -27.84
C ALA A 734 0.92 -2.45 -29.13
N LYS A 735 1.01 -1.38 -29.93
CA LYS A 735 1.87 -1.32 -31.12
C LYS A 735 3.36 -1.14 -30.84
N LEU A 736 3.77 -0.85 -29.60
CA LEU A 736 5.18 -0.75 -29.22
C LEU A 736 5.80 -2.04 -28.69
N LEU A 737 5.00 -3.08 -28.40
CA LEU A 737 5.52 -4.35 -27.88
C LEU A 737 6.43 -5.06 -28.91
N ASP A 738 6.20 -4.80 -30.20
CA ASP A 738 7.02 -5.32 -31.31
C ASP A 738 8.30 -4.51 -31.58
N ALA A 739 8.47 -3.34 -30.93
CA ALA A 739 9.60 -2.42 -31.15
C ALA A 739 10.58 -2.34 -29.97
N LEU A 740 10.26 -2.97 -28.83
CA LEU A 740 11.16 -3.05 -27.68
C LEU A 740 12.13 -4.23 -27.86
N PRO A 741 13.46 -4.03 -27.79
CA PRO A 741 14.38 -5.16 -27.77
C PRO A 741 14.11 -6.00 -26.50
N GLY A 742 13.81 -7.28 -26.68
CA GLY A 742 13.58 -8.19 -25.57
C GLY A 742 14.85 -8.36 -24.76
N ASN A 743 14.89 -7.76 -23.57
CA ASN A 743 15.59 -8.20 -22.36
C ASN A 743 15.13 -7.38 -21.16
#